data_AF-A0A9P9ALD7-F1
#
_entry.id   AF-A0A9P9ALD7-F1
#
_cell.length_a   1.000
_cell.length_b   1.000
_cell.length_c   1.000
_cell.angle_alpha   90.00
_cell.angle_beta   90.00
_cell.angle_gamma   90.00
#
_symmetry.space_group_name_H-M   'P 1'
#
loop_
_entity.id
_entity.type
_entity.pdbx_description
1 polymer ?
#
loop_
_entity_poly.entity_id
_entity_poly.type
_entity_poly.pdbx_seq_one_letter_code
_entity_poly.pdbx_strand_id
1 'polypeptide(L)'
;MLPLRNILFFLSLPASLTRAALNCRPEGPVIPRPTSLPQTPIFQEAASKLSRTLDAAVSGSIDAGWPVENSSFSLAVVSWDQEDSAVPVWEYHHLAKENKQGTKHLDRNSQYLIGSISKVVTVYLLLESGIDLDAAVTGFLPSLDKPDSTIAWQNVTLRMLASYLGGSPANYGFSEYYFLKDVFVKLGLPPIKDTDYPPCGIAGLNKECSDQQFLKGMTELHPVTAPMERPIYSNSAFVILGMALERYTRKNYTQLVKEVFSDSLSLQSTFPSPGDDEKAVIPPVDSTWGSDYGPNTAAGGLVSSISDLAKFSQALLSRTLDLPPAQVNEWLKPASFAGGPYTMTGMPWEIIRPFNITPSYAHPVTIYGKSGGALGYRSQLSIVDDYGIAVVILTAGPMSAVSVLTDAMLSTFLPAIDEVSRDQAKNYERKFTSKKGADVPFEVSLSQDSASLTLSSLRRNQSDIFSSLLQIWEIAMGEFIPKMGKTIRIFPSDLVSNSTLDGKPVTSEVWHLWPEYMPEPTTDLPSIGIEKLGCVNWMNEDWVRYGGEPLDRFLLYKDENGRKSKPAAPKPPTNTLVIDNGADTLKAGLVRGGKIDEPKIIPNYIARDSNARKVYVASEIEKCRDFGEIQFRRPVEKGFIVNWEAQKEIWDREFFDKNAPLKCDPTETRLILGEPPNGLPVIETNCDQMVFEEYGFASYYRGIGPTFNAYQDIQSTFQTPKDAATVANIPAEAIMVIDSGYSHTIITPLLQGRPLQSAIRRLDVGGKVLTNYLTRLISLRHFDMRNDTYIVNEMKELACYVSTDFKADLEKSWKGTRGEKRPDYISGGGIAKDYILPDFHARSKGILCEYDPARHSKARKAAAQTEEDALALRNERFTVPELIFSPSDAGIRQPGLADLIQESLNELPIGLWPSMLANIVVVGGNALFDGFIQRLQKEVVQRVPDDCVVRVARPANPITNTWYGGANLANHAHINKLAVTKQEYEENGAAWVARKFSAGFGA
;
A
#
# COMPACT_ATOMS: atom_id res chain seq x y z
N MET A 1 -48.13 -13.27 -60.81
CA MET A 1 -49.47 -12.73 -61.13
C MET A 1 -50.21 -12.49 -59.82
N LEU A 2 -50.77 -11.29 -59.67
CA LEU A 2 -51.81 -10.72 -58.75
C LEU A 2 -52.64 -11.67 -57.83
N PRO A 3 -53.36 -11.18 -56.78
CA PRO A 3 -53.54 -9.77 -56.31
C PRO A 3 -53.59 -9.53 -54.77
N LEU A 4 -53.71 -8.22 -54.44
CA LEU A 4 -54.03 -7.56 -53.17
C LEU A 4 -55.25 -8.10 -52.39
N ARG A 5 -55.21 -7.94 -51.04
CA ARG A 5 -56.33 -7.38 -50.27
C ARG A 5 -55.87 -6.78 -48.92
N ASN A 6 -56.04 -5.46 -48.79
CA ASN A 6 -55.90 -4.66 -47.56
C ASN A 6 -57.01 -4.99 -46.55
N ILE A 7 -56.68 -5.09 -45.26
CA ILE A 7 -57.53 -4.60 -44.15
C ILE A 7 -56.62 -3.94 -43.11
N LEU A 8 -56.95 -2.69 -42.79
CA LEU A 8 -56.38 -1.87 -41.73
C LEU A 8 -56.55 -2.51 -40.35
N PHE A 9 -55.49 -2.45 -39.53
CA PHE A 9 -55.62 -2.32 -38.08
C PHE A 9 -54.87 -1.05 -37.64
N PHE A 10 -55.62 0.03 -37.47
CA PHE A 10 -55.25 1.10 -36.55
C PHE A 10 -55.38 0.54 -35.14
N LEU A 11 -54.27 0.30 -34.43
CA LEU A 11 -54.27 0.18 -32.97
C LEU A 11 -52.94 0.71 -32.44
N SER A 12 -53.02 1.94 -31.93
CA SER A 12 -52.19 2.51 -30.86
C SER A 12 -50.70 2.13 -30.85
N LEU A 13 -49.87 2.92 -31.54
CA LEU A 13 -48.60 3.30 -30.93
C LEU A 13 -48.96 3.93 -29.57
N PRO A 14 -48.56 3.36 -28.42
CA PRO A 14 -48.53 4.19 -27.24
C PRO A 14 -47.59 5.33 -27.60
N ALA A 15 -48.12 6.55 -27.53
CA ALA A 15 -47.29 7.70 -27.29
C ALA A 15 -46.62 7.49 -25.93
N SER A 16 -45.61 6.63 -25.86
CA SER A 16 -44.57 6.75 -24.85
C SER A 16 -43.81 8.00 -25.25
N LEU A 17 -44.34 9.14 -24.79
CA LEU A 17 -43.59 10.37 -24.56
C LEU A 17 -42.15 9.95 -24.25
N THR A 18 -41.25 10.32 -25.15
CA THR A 18 -39.82 10.21 -24.98
C THR A 18 -39.45 11.01 -23.74
N ARG A 19 -39.57 10.40 -22.55
CA ARG A 19 -38.83 10.82 -21.36
C ARG A 19 -37.38 10.81 -21.82
N ALA A 20 -36.74 11.97 -21.84
CA ALA A 20 -35.31 12.07 -22.08
C ALA A 20 -34.65 11.17 -21.03
N ALA A 21 -34.27 9.97 -21.47
CA ALA A 21 -33.62 9.00 -20.62
C ALA A 21 -32.31 9.64 -20.12
N LEU A 22 -31.86 9.24 -18.93
CA LEU A 22 -30.57 9.64 -18.35
C LEU A 22 -29.38 9.07 -19.16
N ASN A 23 -29.41 9.19 -20.48
CA ASN A 23 -28.44 8.64 -21.42
C ASN A 23 -27.09 9.34 -21.30
N CYS A 24 -27.08 10.61 -20.89
CA CYS A 24 -25.87 11.41 -20.72
C CYS A 24 -25.74 11.96 -19.29
N ARG A 25 -25.73 11.02 -18.34
CA ARG A 25 -25.42 11.22 -16.92
C ARG A 25 -23.95 10.87 -16.63
N PRO A 26 -23.35 11.31 -15.52
CA PRO A 26 -22.09 10.75 -15.06
C PRO A 26 -22.26 9.25 -14.74
N GLU A 27 -21.22 8.46 -14.97
CA GLU A 27 -21.22 7.03 -14.64
C GLU A 27 -21.24 6.81 -13.13
N GLY A 28 -21.95 5.78 -12.65
CA GLY A 28 -22.07 5.46 -11.22
C GLY A 28 -23.53 5.52 -10.70
N PRO A 29 -23.75 5.69 -9.39
CA PRO A 29 -25.10 5.78 -8.82
C PRO A 29 -25.90 7.00 -9.31
N VAL A 30 -27.12 6.80 -9.83
CA VAL A 30 -28.05 7.92 -10.14
C VAL A 30 -28.60 8.58 -8.87
N ILE A 31 -28.66 7.80 -7.79
CA ILE A 31 -29.17 8.12 -6.45
C ILE A 31 -28.31 7.32 -5.47
N PRO A 32 -28.07 7.80 -4.22
CA PRO A 32 -27.21 7.11 -3.27
C PRO A 32 -27.56 5.65 -3.05
N ARG A 33 -26.52 4.83 -2.84
CA ARG A 33 -26.65 3.39 -2.57
C ARG A 33 -27.59 3.16 -1.37
N PRO A 34 -28.53 2.20 -1.48
CA PRO A 34 -29.45 1.89 -0.41
C PRO A 34 -28.70 1.24 0.77
N THR A 35 -29.27 1.31 1.96
CA THR A 35 -28.82 0.48 3.10
C THR A 35 -29.96 -0.20 3.78
N SER A 36 -29.62 -1.18 4.61
CA SER A 36 -30.56 -1.89 5.45
C SER A 36 -31.65 -2.51 4.57
N LEU A 37 -31.24 -3.04 3.41
CA LEU A 37 -32.12 -3.65 2.42
C LEU A 37 -33.06 -4.69 3.06
N PRO A 38 -32.58 -5.63 3.92
CA PRO A 38 -33.45 -6.62 4.58
C PRO A 38 -34.58 -6.01 5.42
N GLN A 39 -34.42 -4.78 5.90
CA GLN A 39 -35.39 -4.11 6.77
C GLN A 39 -36.46 -3.33 5.98
N THR A 40 -36.31 -3.20 4.65
CA THR A 40 -37.24 -2.43 3.82
C THR A 40 -38.42 -3.26 3.32
N PRO A 41 -39.68 -2.76 3.41
CA PRO A 41 -40.86 -3.51 2.95
C PRO A 41 -40.81 -3.87 1.45
N ILE A 42 -40.30 -2.97 0.61
CA ILE A 42 -40.19 -3.16 -0.84
C ILE A 42 -39.28 -4.36 -1.17
N PHE A 43 -38.11 -4.44 -0.53
CA PHE A 43 -37.20 -5.56 -0.71
C PHE A 43 -37.78 -6.86 -0.16
N GLN A 44 -38.41 -6.83 1.03
CA GLN A 44 -39.05 -7.99 1.64
C GLN A 44 -40.20 -8.55 0.76
N GLU A 45 -40.99 -7.68 0.13
CA GLU A 45 -42.05 -8.07 -0.79
C GLU A 45 -41.47 -8.72 -2.05
N ALA A 46 -40.44 -8.13 -2.66
CA ALA A 46 -39.74 -8.68 -3.82
C ALA A 46 -39.13 -10.06 -3.52
N ALA A 47 -38.43 -10.17 -2.39
CA ALA A 47 -37.86 -11.42 -1.89
C ALA A 47 -38.95 -12.49 -1.68
N SER A 48 -40.04 -12.15 -0.97
CA SER A 48 -41.14 -13.08 -0.70
C SER A 48 -41.90 -13.48 -1.98
N LYS A 49 -42.00 -12.59 -2.96
CA LYS A 49 -42.60 -12.88 -4.26
C LYS A 49 -41.73 -13.87 -5.03
N LEU A 50 -40.41 -13.62 -5.13
CA LEU A 50 -39.50 -14.51 -5.84
C LEU A 50 -39.41 -15.88 -5.16
N SER A 51 -39.29 -15.95 -3.84
CA SER A 51 -39.28 -17.22 -3.10
C SER A 51 -40.53 -18.05 -3.41
N ARG A 52 -41.73 -17.45 -3.39
CA ARG A 52 -42.97 -18.16 -3.76
C ARG A 52 -43.00 -18.62 -5.22
N THR A 53 -42.48 -17.81 -6.14
CA THR A 53 -42.38 -18.20 -7.56
C THR A 53 -41.39 -19.35 -7.75
N LEU A 54 -40.26 -19.34 -7.03
CA LEU A 54 -39.29 -20.43 -7.03
C LEU A 54 -39.90 -21.70 -6.42
N ASP A 55 -40.63 -21.60 -5.31
CA ASP A 55 -41.33 -22.74 -4.71
C ASP A 55 -42.39 -23.32 -5.66
N ALA A 56 -43.10 -22.47 -6.39
CA ALA A 56 -44.05 -22.90 -7.42
C ALA A 56 -43.34 -23.62 -8.58
N ALA A 57 -42.18 -23.12 -9.02
CA ALA A 57 -41.39 -23.75 -10.07
C ALA A 57 -40.81 -25.09 -9.61
N VAL A 58 -40.25 -25.13 -8.40
CA VAL A 58 -39.66 -26.33 -7.78
C VAL A 58 -40.72 -27.40 -7.50
N SER A 59 -41.93 -27.02 -7.08
CA SER A 59 -43.04 -27.96 -6.89
C SER A 59 -43.70 -28.44 -8.19
N GLY A 60 -43.32 -27.87 -9.35
CA GLY A 60 -43.94 -28.15 -10.64
C GLY A 60 -45.32 -27.51 -10.83
N SER A 61 -45.69 -26.56 -9.97
CA SER A 61 -46.94 -25.78 -10.11
C SER A 61 -46.90 -24.80 -11.28
N ILE A 62 -45.69 -24.37 -11.68
CA ILE A 62 -45.42 -23.63 -12.92
C ILE A 62 -44.25 -24.30 -13.66
N ASP A 63 -44.17 -24.07 -14.97
CA ASP A 63 -43.02 -24.50 -15.75
C ASP A 63 -41.78 -23.70 -15.35
N ALA A 64 -40.76 -24.40 -14.85
CA ALA A 64 -39.49 -23.80 -14.49
C ALA A 64 -38.65 -23.43 -15.74
N GLY A 65 -38.81 -24.14 -16.86
CA GLY A 65 -37.90 -24.02 -18.01
C GLY A 65 -36.55 -24.73 -17.81
N TRP A 66 -36.41 -25.53 -16.76
CA TRP A 66 -35.27 -26.43 -16.53
C TRP A 66 -35.72 -27.71 -15.81
N PRO A 67 -34.94 -28.81 -15.89
CA PRO A 67 -35.28 -30.06 -15.21
C PRO A 67 -35.04 -29.96 -13.71
N VAL A 68 -36.07 -29.57 -12.95
CA VAL A 68 -36.04 -29.35 -11.49
C VAL A 68 -35.53 -30.56 -10.71
N GLU A 69 -35.99 -31.75 -11.06
CA GLU A 69 -35.65 -33.01 -10.36
C GLU A 69 -34.16 -33.37 -10.47
N ASN A 70 -33.45 -32.77 -11.44
CA ASN A 70 -32.04 -33.03 -11.73
C ASN A 70 -31.12 -31.82 -11.45
N SER A 71 -31.66 -30.66 -11.08
CA SER A 71 -30.92 -29.40 -10.96
C SER A 71 -30.95 -28.91 -9.52
N SER A 72 -29.82 -28.97 -8.82
CA SER A 72 -29.67 -28.39 -7.49
C SER A 72 -29.09 -26.98 -7.61
N PHE A 73 -29.51 -26.02 -6.79
CA PHE A 73 -28.98 -24.67 -6.88
C PHE A 73 -29.05 -23.89 -5.56
N SER A 74 -28.13 -22.94 -5.41
CA SER A 74 -28.07 -21.97 -4.33
C SER A 74 -27.98 -20.57 -4.91
N LEU A 75 -28.84 -19.68 -4.43
CA LEU A 75 -29.00 -18.31 -4.90
C LEU A 75 -28.74 -17.36 -3.72
N ALA A 76 -28.11 -16.22 -3.99
CA ALA A 76 -27.86 -15.20 -2.97
C ALA A 76 -27.91 -13.78 -3.53
N VAL A 77 -28.48 -12.87 -2.75
CA VAL A 77 -28.33 -11.42 -2.90
C VAL A 77 -27.47 -10.92 -1.75
N VAL A 78 -26.42 -10.17 -2.07
CA VAL A 78 -25.42 -9.65 -1.14
C VAL A 78 -25.51 -8.13 -1.16
N SER A 79 -25.43 -7.49 0.00
CA SER A 79 -25.41 -6.02 0.12
C SER A 79 -24.07 -5.55 0.68
N TRP A 80 -23.60 -4.40 0.22
CA TRP A 80 -22.34 -3.79 0.68
C TRP A 80 -22.31 -3.51 2.19
N ASP A 81 -23.48 -3.28 2.80
CA ASP A 81 -23.65 -2.90 4.20
C ASP A 81 -24.26 -4.01 5.08
N GLN A 82 -24.31 -5.26 4.60
CA GLN A 82 -24.88 -6.37 5.38
C GLN A 82 -24.11 -6.60 6.69
N GLU A 83 -24.83 -6.94 7.76
CA GLU A 83 -24.27 -7.03 9.12
C GLU A 83 -23.23 -8.15 9.26
N ASP A 84 -23.52 -9.33 8.72
CA ASP A 84 -22.58 -10.45 8.65
C ASP A 84 -22.21 -10.71 7.19
N SER A 85 -20.93 -10.53 6.87
CA SER A 85 -20.36 -10.75 5.53
C SER A 85 -20.60 -12.17 4.98
N ALA A 86 -20.78 -13.17 5.83
CA ALA A 86 -21.04 -14.57 5.44
C ALA A 86 -22.53 -14.86 5.14
N VAL A 87 -23.41 -13.93 5.49
CA VAL A 87 -24.87 -14.12 5.46
C VAL A 87 -25.48 -13.18 4.43
N PRO A 88 -25.84 -13.68 3.23
CA PRO A 88 -26.52 -12.89 2.22
C PRO A 88 -27.80 -12.23 2.78
N VAL A 89 -28.15 -11.05 2.25
CA VAL A 89 -29.41 -10.36 2.60
C VAL A 89 -30.66 -11.12 2.17
N TRP A 90 -30.50 -12.02 1.20
CA TRP A 90 -31.48 -13.04 0.82
C TRP A 90 -30.75 -14.25 0.24
N GLU A 91 -31.21 -15.45 0.56
CA GLU A 91 -30.72 -16.70 -0.04
C GLU A 91 -31.87 -17.68 -0.30
N TYR A 92 -31.69 -18.56 -1.28
CA TYR A 92 -32.63 -19.63 -1.60
C TYR A 92 -31.89 -20.87 -2.06
N HIS A 93 -32.33 -22.03 -1.59
CA HIS A 93 -31.67 -23.32 -1.81
C HIS A 93 -32.68 -24.35 -2.31
N HIS A 94 -32.32 -25.06 -3.37
CA HIS A 94 -33.07 -26.21 -3.86
C HIS A 94 -32.13 -27.40 -4.08
N LEU A 95 -32.40 -28.50 -3.39
CA LEU A 95 -31.70 -29.77 -3.59
C LEU A 95 -32.54 -30.67 -4.48
N ALA A 96 -31.99 -31.04 -5.63
CA ALA A 96 -32.67 -31.90 -6.59
C ALA A 96 -32.96 -33.29 -5.99
N LYS A 97 -34.15 -33.83 -6.21
CA LYS A 97 -34.54 -35.15 -5.68
C LYS A 97 -33.64 -36.26 -6.18
N GLU A 98 -33.17 -36.16 -7.43
CA GLU A 98 -32.28 -37.16 -8.01
C GLU A 98 -30.82 -36.99 -7.55
N ASN A 99 -30.49 -35.93 -6.80
CA ASN A 99 -29.18 -35.79 -6.18
C ASN A 99 -28.98 -36.87 -5.09
N LYS A 100 -28.30 -37.97 -5.45
CA LYS A 100 -28.01 -39.09 -4.53
C LYS A 100 -26.60 -39.04 -3.93
N GLN A 101 -25.71 -38.18 -4.42
CA GLN A 101 -24.29 -38.13 -4.04
C GLN A 101 -23.94 -36.81 -3.37
N GLY A 102 -22.96 -36.82 -2.46
CA GLY A 102 -22.59 -35.65 -1.67
C GLY A 102 -23.66 -35.24 -0.64
N THR A 103 -23.78 -33.94 -0.38
CA THR A 103 -24.59 -33.39 0.72
C THR A 103 -26.06 -33.81 0.68
N LYS A 104 -26.62 -34.09 1.86
CA LYS A 104 -28.06 -34.33 2.07
C LYS A 104 -28.82 -33.11 2.53
N HIS A 105 -28.10 -32.08 2.96
CA HIS A 105 -28.65 -30.83 3.46
C HIS A 105 -27.98 -29.70 2.72
N LEU A 106 -28.73 -29.10 1.79
CA LEU A 106 -28.23 -27.96 1.05
C LEU A 106 -28.39 -26.69 1.86
N ASP A 107 -27.30 -25.97 2.03
CA ASP A 107 -27.24 -24.70 2.74
C ASP A 107 -26.20 -23.75 2.11
N ARG A 108 -25.98 -22.60 2.73
CA ARG A 108 -25.04 -21.58 2.25
C ARG A 108 -23.57 -21.99 2.25
N ASN A 109 -23.20 -23.01 3.01
CA ASN A 109 -21.82 -23.49 3.14
C ASN A 109 -21.54 -24.68 2.21
N SER A 110 -22.58 -25.22 1.58
CA SER A 110 -22.49 -26.29 0.60
C SER A 110 -21.63 -25.88 -0.60
N GLN A 111 -20.85 -26.83 -1.10
CA GLN A 111 -19.78 -26.58 -2.05
C GLN A 111 -20.19 -26.90 -3.49
N TYR A 112 -19.76 -26.02 -4.39
CA TYR A 112 -19.95 -26.14 -5.84
C TYR A 112 -18.63 -25.90 -6.56
N LEU A 113 -18.43 -26.56 -7.71
CA LEU A 113 -17.42 -26.12 -8.66
C LEU A 113 -17.89 -24.81 -9.28
N ILE A 114 -17.09 -23.74 -9.12
CA ILE A 114 -17.47 -22.40 -9.57
C ILE A 114 -16.96 -22.06 -10.97
N GLY A 115 -16.21 -22.97 -11.61
CA GLY A 115 -15.73 -22.80 -12.97
C GLY A 115 -14.97 -21.49 -13.14
N SER A 116 -15.22 -20.80 -14.26
CA SER A 116 -14.52 -19.56 -14.63
C SER A 116 -14.71 -18.35 -13.69
N ILE A 117 -15.52 -18.41 -12.63
CA ILE A 117 -15.42 -17.45 -11.52
C ILE A 117 -14.02 -17.47 -10.90
N SER A 118 -13.31 -18.61 -10.98
CA SER A 118 -11.90 -18.77 -10.59
C SER A 118 -10.98 -17.69 -11.18
N LYS A 119 -11.28 -17.19 -12.39
CA LYS A 119 -10.50 -16.11 -13.03
C LYS A 119 -10.54 -14.81 -12.24
N VAL A 120 -11.67 -14.51 -11.59
CA VAL A 120 -11.80 -13.33 -10.72
C VAL A 120 -10.82 -13.43 -9.56
N VAL A 121 -10.67 -14.63 -8.98
CA VAL A 121 -9.68 -14.92 -7.95
C VAL A 121 -8.27 -14.77 -8.50
N THR A 122 -7.97 -15.28 -9.70
CA THR A 122 -6.65 -15.11 -10.32
C THR A 122 -6.29 -13.64 -10.53
N VAL A 123 -7.23 -12.81 -11.00
CA VAL A 123 -6.98 -11.38 -11.17
C VAL A 123 -6.84 -10.68 -9.81
N TYR A 124 -7.60 -11.06 -8.80
CA TYR A 124 -7.38 -10.56 -7.44
C TYR A 124 -5.95 -10.85 -6.95
N LEU A 125 -5.48 -12.09 -7.10
CA LEU A 125 -4.11 -12.48 -6.75
C LEU A 125 -3.06 -11.67 -7.56
N LEU A 126 -3.35 -11.42 -8.84
CA LEU A 126 -2.52 -10.59 -9.71
C LEU A 126 -2.41 -9.16 -9.17
N LEU A 127 -3.54 -8.55 -8.81
CA LEU A 127 -3.60 -7.18 -8.28
C LEU A 127 -2.94 -7.05 -6.90
N GLU A 128 -3.14 -8.02 -6.02
CA GLU A 128 -2.56 -8.02 -4.66
C GLU A 128 -1.04 -8.21 -4.69
N SER A 129 -0.53 -9.04 -5.61
CA SER A 129 0.91 -9.35 -5.67
C SER A 129 1.81 -8.13 -5.94
N GLY A 130 1.25 -7.02 -6.43
CA GLY A 130 2.00 -5.83 -6.84
C GLY A 130 2.85 -6.04 -8.10
N ILE A 131 2.59 -7.11 -8.86
CA ILE A 131 3.24 -7.37 -10.15
C ILE A 131 2.87 -6.27 -11.16
N ASP A 132 3.85 -5.83 -11.95
CA ASP A 132 3.61 -4.87 -13.03
C ASP A 132 2.75 -5.52 -14.13
N LEU A 133 1.49 -5.06 -14.25
CA LEU A 133 0.53 -5.60 -15.21
C LEU A 133 0.91 -5.28 -16.66
N ASP A 134 1.65 -4.19 -16.88
CA ASP A 134 2.01 -3.73 -18.21
C ASP A 134 3.37 -4.30 -18.68
N ALA A 135 4.02 -5.10 -17.84
CA ALA A 135 5.19 -5.88 -18.22
C ALA A 135 4.81 -7.00 -19.21
N ALA A 136 5.71 -7.26 -20.16
CA ALA A 136 5.59 -8.34 -21.13
C ALA A 136 5.63 -9.71 -20.42
N VAL A 137 4.76 -10.62 -20.84
CA VAL A 137 4.64 -11.96 -20.22
C VAL A 137 5.93 -12.77 -20.32
N THR A 138 6.73 -12.53 -21.36
CA THR A 138 8.04 -13.17 -21.56
C THR A 138 9.06 -12.83 -20.46
N GLY A 139 8.90 -11.70 -19.76
CA GLY A 139 9.71 -11.34 -18.60
C GLY A 139 9.54 -12.31 -17.43
N PHE A 140 8.37 -12.95 -17.32
CA PHE A 140 8.05 -13.94 -16.28
C PHE A 140 8.16 -15.38 -16.80
N LEU A 141 7.87 -15.59 -18.08
CA LEU A 141 7.89 -16.89 -18.75
C LEU A 141 8.78 -16.83 -20.00
N PRO A 142 10.13 -16.86 -19.85
CA PRO A 142 11.06 -16.74 -20.97
C PRO A 142 10.94 -17.85 -22.02
N SER A 143 10.34 -18.99 -21.68
CA SER A 143 10.10 -20.08 -22.64
C SER A 143 9.14 -19.71 -23.77
N LEU A 144 8.37 -18.63 -23.60
CA LEU A 144 7.50 -18.07 -24.64
C LEU A 144 8.26 -17.15 -25.61
N ASP A 145 9.45 -16.67 -25.25
CA ASP A 145 10.28 -15.79 -26.07
C ASP A 145 11.11 -16.59 -27.07
N LYS A 146 10.43 -17.12 -28.09
CA LYS A 146 11.04 -17.94 -29.14
C LYS A 146 10.91 -17.28 -30.51
N PRO A 147 11.99 -17.20 -31.31
CA PRO A 147 11.93 -16.60 -32.65
C PRO A 147 10.97 -17.30 -33.62
N ASP A 148 10.75 -18.60 -33.43
CA ASP A 148 9.82 -19.43 -34.20
C ASP A 148 8.41 -19.48 -33.61
N SER A 149 8.13 -18.73 -32.53
CA SER A 149 6.78 -18.66 -31.99
C SER A 149 5.84 -17.94 -32.96
N THR A 150 4.67 -18.54 -33.18
CA THR A 150 3.63 -17.96 -34.04
C THR A 150 2.89 -16.79 -33.38
N ILE A 151 2.99 -16.64 -32.06
CA ILE A 151 2.46 -15.52 -31.28
C ILE A 151 3.65 -14.66 -30.81
N ALA A 152 3.60 -13.36 -31.08
CA ALA A 152 4.62 -12.41 -30.62
C ALA A 152 4.43 -12.10 -29.12
N TRP A 153 4.74 -13.06 -28.25
CA TRP A 153 4.54 -12.98 -26.80
C TRP A 153 5.27 -11.80 -26.13
N GLN A 154 6.36 -11.31 -26.72
CA GLN A 154 7.05 -10.10 -26.26
C GLN A 154 6.17 -8.83 -26.31
N ASN A 155 5.12 -8.82 -27.13
CA ASN A 155 4.17 -7.72 -27.25
C ASN A 155 2.90 -7.93 -26.42
N VAL A 156 2.81 -9.02 -25.65
CA VAL A 156 1.63 -9.38 -24.85
C VAL A 156 1.94 -9.14 -23.38
N THR A 157 1.17 -8.25 -22.73
CA THR A 157 1.33 -7.94 -21.30
C THR A 157 0.40 -8.78 -20.43
N LEU A 158 0.65 -8.80 -19.11
CA LEU A 158 -0.23 -9.47 -18.16
C LEU A 158 -1.64 -8.84 -18.15
N ARG A 159 -1.74 -7.51 -18.27
CA ARG A 159 -2.99 -6.78 -18.40
C ARG A 159 -3.79 -7.23 -19.60
N MET A 160 -3.13 -7.37 -20.76
CA MET A 160 -3.78 -7.85 -21.99
C MET A 160 -4.34 -9.27 -21.81
N LEU A 161 -3.62 -10.16 -21.13
CA LEU A 161 -4.12 -11.50 -20.83
C LEU A 161 -5.31 -11.47 -19.87
N ALA A 162 -5.22 -10.68 -18.80
CA ALA A 162 -6.29 -10.55 -17.80
C ALA A 162 -7.58 -9.96 -18.39
N SER A 163 -7.46 -9.08 -19.39
CA SER A 163 -8.57 -8.41 -20.06
C SER A 163 -9.04 -9.07 -21.37
N TYR A 164 -8.58 -10.28 -21.67
CA TYR A 164 -8.87 -11.02 -22.92
C TYR A 164 -8.35 -10.38 -24.22
N LEU A 165 -7.44 -9.40 -24.14
CA LEU A 165 -6.88 -8.68 -25.28
C LEU A 165 -5.51 -9.20 -25.74
N GLY A 166 -5.01 -10.30 -25.16
CA GLY A 166 -3.70 -10.87 -25.52
C GLY A 166 -3.67 -11.65 -26.84
N GLY A 167 -4.82 -11.95 -27.45
CA GLY A 167 -4.90 -12.72 -28.70
C GLY A 167 -4.62 -14.22 -28.57
N SER A 168 -4.42 -14.70 -27.33
CA SER A 168 -4.09 -16.10 -27.03
C SER A 168 -5.22 -17.07 -27.39
N PRO A 169 -4.91 -18.31 -27.79
CA PRO A 169 -5.89 -19.36 -28.05
C PRO A 169 -6.84 -19.58 -26.88
N ALA A 170 -8.07 -20.00 -27.16
CA ALA A 170 -9.08 -20.21 -26.12
C ALA A 170 -8.65 -21.28 -25.11
N ASN A 171 -8.09 -22.39 -25.61
CA ASN A 171 -7.66 -23.55 -24.83
C ASN A 171 -6.44 -24.21 -25.49
N TYR A 172 -5.73 -25.08 -24.76
CA TYR A 172 -4.74 -26.02 -25.30
C TYR A 172 -4.79 -27.34 -24.54
N GLY A 173 -4.81 -28.46 -25.27
CA GLY A 173 -5.12 -29.78 -24.72
C GLY A 173 -6.60 -29.92 -24.38
N PHE A 174 -7.14 -29.01 -23.58
CA PHE A 174 -8.56 -28.93 -23.23
C PHE A 174 -9.43 -28.49 -24.44
N SER A 175 -10.58 -29.14 -24.66
CA SER A 175 -11.52 -28.96 -25.80
C SER A 175 -11.18 -29.64 -27.14
N GLU A 176 -10.19 -30.54 -27.18
CA GLU A 176 -10.07 -31.55 -28.24
C GLU A 176 -10.55 -32.91 -27.75
N TYR A 177 -11.39 -33.57 -28.57
CA TYR A 177 -12.10 -34.78 -28.19
C TYR A 177 -11.76 -35.91 -29.16
N TYR A 178 -10.98 -36.89 -28.71
CA TYR A 178 -10.53 -38.00 -29.56
C TYR A 178 -11.69 -38.83 -30.10
N PHE A 179 -12.77 -38.97 -29.32
CA PHE A 179 -13.98 -39.69 -29.74
C PHE A 179 -14.72 -39.02 -30.92
N LEU A 180 -14.42 -37.76 -31.27
CA LEU A 180 -14.98 -37.10 -32.45
C LEU A 180 -14.25 -37.48 -33.74
N LYS A 181 -13.09 -38.14 -33.69
CA LYS A 181 -12.31 -38.57 -34.86
C LYS A 181 -13.17 -39.30 -35.90
N ASP A 182 -13.95 -40.29 -35.47
CA ASP A 182 -14.83 -41.05 -36.36
C ASP A 182 -16.03 -40.24 -36.85
N VAL A 183 -16.50 -39.31 -36.01
CA VAL A 183 -17.59 -38.38 -36.37
C VAL A 183 -17.13 -37.45 -37.48
N PHE A 184 -15.93 -36.88 -37.38
CA PHE A 184 -15.35 -36.01 -38.41
C PHE A 184 -15.22 -36.72 -39.75
N VAL A 185 -14.69 -37.95 -39.77
CA VAL A 185 -14.57 -38.74 -41.01
C VAL A 185 -15.95 -39.04 -41.60
N LYS A 186 -16.93 -39.40 -40.79
CA LYS A 186 -18.32 -39.61 -41.25
C LYS A 186 -18.95 -38.34 -41.84
N LEU A 187 -18.57 -37.17 -41.36
CA LEU A 187 -19.02 -35.86 -41.86
C LEU A 187 -18.22 -35.38 -43.08
N GLY A 188 -17.25 -36.17 -43.57
CA GLY A 188 -16.46 -35.88 -44.76
C GLY A 188 -15.18 -35.07 -44.53
N LEU A 189 -14.77 -34.86 -43.27
CA LEU A 189 -13.46 -34.28 -42.95
C LEU A 189 -12.34 -35.34 -43.18
N PRO A 190 -11.11 -34.92 -43.53
CA PRO A 190 -9.99 -35.83 -43.73
C PRO A 190 -9.70 -36.68 -42.47
N PRO A 191 -9.25 -37.93 -42.63
CA PRO A 191 -8.86 -38.77 -41.49
C PRO A 191 -7.63 -38.19 -40.80
N ILE A 192 -7.70 -38.16 -39.46
CA ILE A 192 -6.65 -37.62 -38.58
C ILE A 192 -5.90 -38.79 -37.94
N LYS A 193 -4.57 -38.77 -37.94
CA LYS A 193 -3.74 -39.77 -37.25
C LYS A 193 -3.59 -39.39 -35.78
N ASP A 194 -3.34 -40.37 -34.93
CA ASP A 194 -3.17 -40.13 -33.49
C ASP A 194 -1.97 -39.21 -33.20
N THR A 195 -0.96 -39.23 -34.07
CA THR A 195 0.22 -38.35 -34.02
C THR A 195 -0.06 -36.90 -34.39
N ASP A 196 -1.22 -36.61 -34.99
CA ASP A 196 -1.60 -35.25 -35.39
C ASP A 196 -2.24 -34.50 -34.21
N TYR A 197 -2.60 -35.20 -33.13
CA TYR A 197 -3.10 -34.60 -31.90
C TYR A 197 -1.93 -34.10 -31.02
N PRO A 198 -2.15 -33.03 -30.23
CA PRO A 198 -1.21 -32.62 -29.18
C PRO A 198 -0.83 -33.77 -28.23
N PRO A 199 0.40 -33.79 -27.71
CA PRO A 199 0.91 -34.90 -26.91
C PRO A 199 0.27 -35.02 -25.52
N CYS A 200 -0.58 -34.07 -25.13
CA CYS A 200 -1.23 -34.01 -23.82
C CYS A 200 -2.59 -33.28 -23.89
N GLY A 201 -3.43 -33.49 -22.87
CA GLY A 201 -4.70 -32.83 -22.61
C GLY A 201 -5.90 -33.32 -23.42
N ILE A 202 -5.72 -34.26 -24.35
CA ILE A 202 -6.76 -34.68 -25.31
C ILE A 202 -7.72 -35.69 -24.69
N ALA A 203 -8.99 -35.29 -24.60
CA ALA A 203 -10.03 -36.10 -23.97
C ALA A 203 -10.21 -37.43 -24.72
N GLY A 204 -9.98 -38.54 -24.00
CA GLY A 204 -10.08 -39.90 -24.53
C GLY A 204 -8.83 -40.44 -25.24
N LEU A 205 -7.71 -39.70 -25.25
CA LEU A 205 -6.44 -40.16 -25.85
C LEU A 205 -5.26 -40.12 -24.88
N ASN A 206 -5.00 -38.99 -24.22
CA ASN A 206 -3.81 -38.82 -23.38
C ASN A 206 -4.11 -38.03 -22.09
N LYS A 207 -3.13 -37.99 -21.18
CA LYS A 207 -3.26 -37.32 -19.87
C LYS A 207 -3.09 -35.81 -19.98
N GLU A 208 -3.45 -35.10 -18.92
CA GLU A 208 -3.29 -33.64 -18.77
C GLU A 208 -1.86 -33.15 -19.06
N CYS A 209 -1.76 -31.91 -19.53
CA CYS A 209 -0.47 -31.30 -19.88
C CYS A 209 0.31 -30.88 -18.62
N SER A 210 1.62 -31.16 -18.61
CA SER A 210 2.55 -30.46 -17.73
C SER A 210 2.79 -29.02 -18.19
N ASP A 211 3.28 -28.17 -17.29
CA ASP A 211 3.60 -26.76 -17.59
C ASP A 211 4.50 -26.61 -18.81
N GLN A 212 5.54 -27.45 -18.92
CA GLN A 212 6.48 -27.42 -20.04
C GLN A 212 5.82 -27.79 -21.36
N GLN A 213 4.93 -28.79 -21.36
CA GLN A 213 4.18 -29.18 -22.55
C GLN A 213 3.19 -28.09 -22.95
N PHE A 214 2.51 -27.48 -21.97
CA PHE A 214 1.58 -26.37 -22.20
C PHE A 214 2.29 -25.16 -22.82
N LEU A 215 3.40 -24.70 -22.22
CA LEU A 215 4.18 -23.56 -22.72
C LEU A 215 4.78 -23.83 -24.10
N LYS A 216 5.22 -25.06 -24.38
CA LYS A 216 5.64 -25.46 -25.72
C LYS A 216 4.49 -25.33 -26.73
N GLY A 217 3.30 -25.84 -26.37
CA GLY A 217 2.10 -25.67 -27.19
C GLY A 217 1.75 -24.21 -27.50
N MET A 218 1.88 -23.33 -26.50
CA MET A 218 1.66 -21.88 -26.67
C MET A 218 2.63 -21.22 -27.65
N THR A 219 3.79 -21.83 -27.92
CA THR A 219 4.72 -21.32 -28.94
C THR A 219 4.34 -21.78 -30.35
N GLU A 220 3.64 -22.89 -30.48
CA GLU A 220 3.31 -23.53 -31.77
C GLU A 220 1.91 -23.10 -32.30
N LEU A 221 0.97 -22.79 -31.39
CA LEU A 221 -0.40 -22.40 -31.75
C LEU A 221 -0.51 -20.98 -32.29
N HIS A 222 -1.31 -20.80 -33.35
CA HIS A 222 -1.58 -19.49 -33.95
C HIS A 222 -2.39 -18.56 -33.03
N PRO A 223 -2.13 -17.23 -33.06
CA PRO A 223 -2.99 -16.26 -32.40
C PRO A 223 -4.39 -16.25 -33.04
N VAL A 224 -5.42 -16.04 -32.23
CA VAL A 224 -6.80 -15.91 -32.74
C VAL A 224 -7.04 -14.53 -33.37
N THR A 225 -6.36 -13.51 -32.82
CA THR A 225 -6.42 -12.11 -33.24
C THR A 225 -5.13 -11.42 -32.80
N ALA A 226 -4.77 -10.29 -33.40
CA ALA A 226 -3.59 -9.55 -32.96
C ALA A 226 -3.80 -9.01 -31.52
N PRO A 227 -2.75 -8.90 -30.69
CA PRO A 227 -2.87 -8.27 -29.38
C PRO A 227 -3.51 -6.88 -29.48
N MET A 228 -4.43 -6.58 -28.56
CA MET A 228 -5.24 -5.35 -28.53
C MET A 228 -6.24 -5.13 -29.68
N GLU A 229 -6.38 -6.07 -30.63
CA GLU A 229 -7.33 -5.92 -31.75
C GLU A 229 -8.80 -6.05 -31.30
N ARG A 230 -9.11 -7.12 -30.56
CA ARG A 230 -10.45 -7.40 -30.02
C ARG A 230 -10.37 -8.46 -28.91
N PRO A 231 -11.34 -8.51 -27.99
CA PRO A 231 -11.31 -9.49 -26.91
C PRO A 231 -11.64 -10.90 -27.41
N ILE A 232 -10.89 -11.89 -26.92
CA ILE A 232 -11.11 -13.32 -27.18
C ILE A 232 -11.07 -14.07 -25.86
N TYR A 233 -12.16 -14.79 -25.55
CA TYR A 233 -12.22 -15.62 -24.36
C TYR A 233 -11.09 -16.67 -24.37
N SER A 234 -10.28 -16.70 -23.32
CA SER A 234 -9.14 -17.61 -23.23
C SER A 234 -8.97 -18.14 -21.81
N ASN A 235 -9.08 -19.47 -21.66
CA ASN A 235 -8.63 -20.16 -20.46
C ASN A 235 -7.11 -20.21 -20.41
N SER A 236 -6.46 -20.41 -21.57
CA SER A 236 -4.99 -20.42 -21.69
C SER A 236 -4.35 -19.15 -21.16
N ALA A 237 -4.95 -17.97 -21.38
CA ALA A 237 -4.48 -16.70 -20.81
C ALA A 237 -4.35 -16.76 -19.28
N PHE A 238 -5.32 -17.37 -18.59
CA PHE A 238 -5.33 -17.44 -17.13
C PHE A 238 -4.41 -18.53 -16.59
N VAL A 239 -4.17 -19.59 -17.37
CA VAL A 239 -3.10 -20.56 -17.08
C VAL A 239 -1.74 -19.86 -17.12
N ILE A 240 -1.49 -19.04 -18.16
CA ILE A 240 -0.27 -18.26 -18.31
C ILE A 240 -0.14 -17.24 -17.17
N LEU A 241 -1.21 -16.54 -16.80
CA LEU A 241 -1.21 -15.62 -15.65
C LEU A 241 -0.91 -16.34 -14.34
N GLY A 242 -1.51 -17.51 -14.11
CA GLY A 242 -1.23 -18.35 -12.95
C GLY A 242 0.26 -18.72 -12.88
N MET A 243 0.83 -19.21 -13.99
CA MET A 243 2.27 -19.52 -14.05
C MET A 243 3.15 -18.29 -13.83
N ALA A 244 2.79 -17.13 -14.39
CA ALA A 244 3.53 -15.89 -14.19
C ALA A 244 3.52 -15.44 -12.71
N LEU A 245 2.35 -15.54 -12.06
CA LEU A 245 2.18 -15.31 -10.63
C LEU A 245 3.05 -16.23 -9.78
N GLU A 246 3.08 -17.53 -10.10
CA GLU A 246 3.90 -18.49 -9.37
C GLU A 246 5.40 -18.17 -9.49
N ARG A 247 5.86 -17.77 -10.68
CA ARG A 247 7.26 -17.37 -10.90
C ARG A 247 7.62 -16.07 -10.17
N TYR A 248 6.72 -15.09 -10.18
CA TYR A 248 6.94 -13.80 -9.55
C TYR A 248 6.96 -13.92 -8.02
N THR A 249 5.97 -14.60 -7.44
CA THR A 249 5.81 -14.73 -5.98
C THR A 249 6.64 -15.87 -5.37
N ARG A 250 7.13 -16.81 -6.19
CA ARG A 250 7.79 -18.06 -5.78
C ARG A 250 6.92 -18.97 -4.91
N LYS A 251 5.60 -18.84 -5.01
CA LYS A 251 4.60 -19.71 -4.37
C LYS A 251 3.81 -20.43 -5.44
N ASN A 252 3.34 -21.64 -5.18
CA ASN A 252 2.44 -22.30 -6.13
C ASN A 252 1.02 -21.70 -6.05
N TYR A 253 0.21 -21.90 -7.08
CA TYR A 253 -1.10 -21.29 -7.21
C TYR A 253 -2.05 -21.66 -6.07
N THR A 254 -1.98 -22.91 -5.60
CA THR A 254 -2.77 -23.39 -4.44
C THR A 254 -2.40 -22.65 -3.16
N GLN A 255 -1.11 -22.40 -2.93
CA GLN A 255 -0.62 -21.60 -1.80
C GLN A 255 -1.08 -20.15 -1.92
N LEU A 256 -1.03 -19.56 -3.12
CA LEU A 256 -1.50 -18.20 -3.35
C LEU A 256 -3.01 -18.06 -3.06
N VAL A 257 -3.84 -18.95 -3.59
CA VAL A 257 -5.28 -18.96 -3.29
C VAL A 257 -5.50 -19.09 -1.78
N LYS A 258 -4.80 -20.01 -1.11
CA LYS A 258 -4.98 -20.21 0.33
C LYS A 258 -4.57 -18.97 1.14
N GLU A 259 -3.34 -18.49 0.98
CA GLU A 259 -2.75 -17.48 1.85
C GLU A 259 -3.26 -16.07 1.56
N VAL A 260 -3.40 -15.72 0.28
CA VAL A 260 -3.71 -14.34 -0.15
C VAL A 260 -5.21 -14.13 -0.32
N PHE A 261 -5.97 -15.16 -0.74
CA PHE A 261 -7.41 -15.03 -0.96
C PHE A 261 -8.21 -15.61 0.20
N SER A 262 -8.08 -16.90 0.48
CA SER A 262 -8.97 -17.60 1.42
C SER A 262 -8.70 -17.23 2.87
N ASP A 263 -7.45 -17.32 3.34
CA ASP A 263 -7.08 -17.01 4.71
C ASP A 263 -7.29 -15.52 5.01
N SER A 264 -6.90 -14.63 4.08
CA SER A 264 -7.07 -13.17 4.22
C SER A 264 -8.53 -12.74 4.34
N LEU A 265 -9.46 -13.40 3.64
CA LEU A 265 -10.89 -13.09 3.69
C LEU A 265 -11.68 -14.04 4.61
N SER A 266 -10.97 -14.91 5.36
CA SER A 266 -11.57 -15.92 6.24
C SER A 266 -12.62 -16.81 5.53
N LEU A 267 -12.29 -17.27 4.32
CA LEU A 267 -13.10 -18.16 3.48
C LEU A 267 -12.85 -19.62 3.85
N GLN A 268 -13.90 -20.43 3.95
CA GLN A 268 -13.81 -21.82 4.46
C GLN A 268 -13.93 -22.89 3.36
N SER A 269 -14.54 -22.55 2.25
CA SER A 269 -14.94 -23.41 1.14
C SER A 269 -14.33 -22.99 -0.20
N THR A 270 -13.66 -21.83 -0.29
CA THR A 270 -12.96 -21.43 -1.52
C THR A 270 -11.52 -21.94 -1.57
N PHE A 271 -11.26 -22.93 -2.42
CA PHE A 271 -9.91 -23.49 -2.65
C PHE A 271 -9.91 -24.35 -3.94
N PRO A 272 -8.73 -24.76 -4.47
CA PRO A 272 -8.67 -25.67 -5.61
C PRO A 272 -9.42 -27.00 -5.38
N SER A 273 -10.06 -27.52 -6.43
CA SER A 273 -10.65 -28.88 -6.48
C SER A 273 -9.67 -29.92 -5.88
N PRO A 274 -10.12 -30.96 -5.14
CA PRO A 274 -11.39 -31.69 -5.29
C PRO A 274 -12.59 -31.24 -4.43
N GLY A 275 -12.42 -30.39 -3.42
CA GLY A 275 -13.50 -30.06 -2.47
C GLY A 275 -13.72 -31.14 -1.39
N ASP A 276 -14.82 -31.01 -0.66
CA ASP A 276 -15.27 -31.92 0.41
C ASP A 276 -16.58 -32.59 -0.01
N ASP A 277 -16.55 -33.92 -0.25
CA ASP A 277 -17.69 -34.70 -0.70
C ASP A 277 -18.90 -34.60 0.23
N GLU A 278 -18.71 -34.45 1.55
CA GLU A 278 -19.84 -34.35 2.49
C GLU A 278 -20.61 -33.03 2.34
N LYS A 279 -19.92 -31.98 1.89
CA LYS A 279 -20.49 -30.64 1.64
C LYS A 279 -20.85 -30.40 0.18
N ALA A 280 -20.38 -31.26 -0.71
CA ALA A 280 -20.49 -31.13 -2.15
C ALA A 280 -21.93 -31.28 -2.65
N VAL A 281 -22.35 -30.40 -3.55
CA VAL A 281 -23.59 -30.58 -4.31
C VAL A 281 -23.25 -31.33 -5.60
N ILE A 282 -23.26 -32.66 -5.55
CA ILE A 282 -22.86 -33.51 -6.68
C ILE A 282 -24.08 -33.83 -7.55
N PRO A 283 -24.13 -33.41 -8.82
CA PRO A 283 -25.32 -33.56 -9.64
C PRO A 283 -25.54 -35.02 -10.08
N PRO A 284 -26.77 -35.42 -10.42
CA PRO A 284 -27.10 -36.79 -10.88
C PRO A 284 -26.72 -37.05 -12.35
N VAL A 285 -25.74 -36.34 -12.87
CA VAL A 285 -25.23 -36.44 -14.24
C VAL A 285 -23.71 -36.54 -14.18
N ASP A 286 -23.09 -36.96 -15.29
CA ASP A 286 -21.63 -36.91 -15.41
C ASP A 286 -21.13 -35.51 -15.08
N SER A 287 -20.18 -35.42 -14.16
CA SER A 287 -19.62 -34.18 -13.67
C SER A 287 -18.12 -34.31 -13.42
N THR A 288 -17.44 -33.17 -13.36
CA THR A 288 -16.01 -33.09 -13.04
C THR A 288 -15.75 -32.78 -11.57
N TRP A 289 -16.72 -33.05 -10.68
CA TRP A 289 -16.48 -32.98 -9.24
C TRP A 289 -15.33 -33.90 -8.85
N GLY A 290 -14.45 -33.44 -7.95
CA GLY A 290 -13.29 -34.19 -7.50
C GLY A 290 -12.14 -34.30 -8.52
N SER A 291 -12.28 -33.74 -9.72
CA SER A 291 -11.20 -33.76 -10.73
C SER A 291 -10.07 -32.79 -10.37
N ASP A 292 -8.82 -33.19 -10.61
CA ASP A 292 -7.69 -32.27 -10.62
C ASP A 292 -7.74 -31.46 -11.93
N TYR A 293 -7.57 -30.15 -11.84
CA TYR A 293 -7.55 -29.26 -13.02
C TYR A 293 -6.12 -28.88 -13.41
N GLY A 294 -5.11 -29.29 -12.62
CA GLY A 294 -3.71 -29.01 -12.87
C GLY A 294 -3.48 -27.52 -13.15
N PRO A 295 -2.75 -27.15 -14.22
CA PRO A 295 -2.52 -25.75 -14.58
C PRO A 295 -3.82 -24.96 -14.90
N ASN A 296 -4.91 -25.63 -15.28
CA ASN A 296 -6.21 -24.99 -15.52
C ASN A 296 -6.93 -24.57 -14.22
N THR A 297 -6.38 -24.86 -13.06
CA THR A 297 -6.93 -24.41 -11.78
C THR A 297 -7.14 -22.90 -11.74
N ALA A 298 -6.18 -22.11 -12.26
CA ALA A 298 -6.31 -20.66 -12.38
C ALA A 298 -7.44 -20.22 -13.34
N ALA A 299 -7.75 -21.02 -14.36
CA ALA A 299 -8.81 -20.70 -15.30
C ALA A 299 -10.20 -21.10 -14.80
N GLY A 300 -10.35 -22.18 -14.04
CA GLY A 300 -11.68 -22.69 -13.69
C GLY A 300 -11.77 -23.80 -12.65
N GLY A 301 -10.69 -24.12 -11.93
CA GLY A 301 -10.64 -25.30 -11.06
C GLY A 301 -10.89 -25.04 -9.58
N LEU A 302 -11.49 -23.92 -9.19
CA LEU A 302 -11.83 -23.65 -7.80
C LEU A 302 -13.22 -24.20 -7.42
N VAL A 303 -13.32 -24.63 -6.17
CA VAL A 303 -14.56 -24.90 -5.44
C VAL A 303 -14.90 -23.66 -4.60
N SER A 304 -16.19 -23.40 -4.33
CA SER A 304 -16.62 -22.36 -3.40
C SER A 304 -18.05 -22.62 -2.89
N SER A 305 -18.48 -21.81 -1.92
CA SER A 305 -19.87 -21.74 -1.42
C SER A 305 -20.46 -20.33 -1.65
N ILE A 306 -21.78 -20.17 -1.48
CA ILE A 306 -22.39 -18.82 -1.53
C ILE A 306 -21.95 -17.96 -0.35
N SER A 307 -21.67 -18.55 0.82
CA SER A 307 -21.17 -17.86 2.02
C SER A 307 -19.83 -17.17 1.74
N ASP A 308 -18.89 -17.87 1.11
CA ASP A 308 -17.57 -17.30 0.81
C ASP A 308 -17.64 -16.28 -0.34
N LEU A 309 -18.45 -16.56 -1.38
CA LEU A 309 -18.66 -15.58 -2.46
C LEU A 309 -19.40 -14.33 -1.97
N ALA A 310 -20.25 -14.45 -0.95
CA ALA A 310 -20.89 -13.30 -0.30
C ALA A 310 -19.86 -12.45 0.45
N LYS A 311 -18.96 -13.06 1.23
CA LYS A 311 -17.86 -12.34 1.90
C LYS A 311 -17.01 -11.57 0.90
N PHE A 312 -16.55 -12.26 -0.15
CA PHE A 312 -15.74 -11.63 -1.18
C PHE A 312 -16.49 -10.48 -1.89
N SER A 313 -17.76 -10.70 -2.25
CA SER A 313 -18.56 -9.69 -2.94
C SER A 313 -18.84 -8.47 -2.05
N GLN A 314 -19.16 -8.68 -0.77
CA GLN A 314 -19.35 -7.61 0.20
C GLN A 314 -18.05 -6.82 0.41
N ALA A 315 -16.90 -7.49 0.49
CA ALA A 315 -15.60 -6.84 0.66
C ALA A 315 -15.24 -5.98 -0.55
N LEU A 316 -15.52 -6.47 -1.76
CA LEU A 316 -15.35 -5.73 -3.02
C LEU A 316 -16.26 -4.49 -3.07
N LEU A 317 -17.55 -4.65 -2.75
CA LEU A 317 -18.54 -3.57 -2.79
C LEU A 317 -18.30 -2.49 -1.72
N SER A 318 -17.83 -2.89 -0.54
CA SER A 318 -17.50 -2.00 0.58
C SER A 318 -16.08 -1.41 0.52
N ARG A 319 -15.28 -1.80 -0.49
CA ARG A 319 -13.87 -1.40 -0.64
C ARG A 319 -13.00 -1.77 0.58
N THR A 320 -13.25 -2.95 1.16
CA THR A 320 -12.52 -3.49 2.32
C THR A 320 -11.57 -4.65 1.99
N LEU A 321 -11.45 -5.01 0.70
CA LEU A 321 -10.38 -5.87 0.21
C LEU A 321 -9.00 -5.28 0.55
N ASP A 322 -7.95 -6.11 0.61
CA ASP A 322 -6.56 -5.65 0.75
C ASP A 322 -6.00 -5.09 -0.58
N LEU A 323 -6.76 -4.15 -1.16
CA LEU A 323 -6.43 -3.41 -2.36
C LEU A 323 -6.82 -1.95 -2.13
N PRO A 324 -6.03 -0.96 -2.57
CA PRO A 324 -6.43 0.45 -2.53
C PRO A 324 -7.79 0.66 -3.24
N PRO A 325 -8.70 1.51 -2.72
CA PRO A 325 -9.99 1.75 -3.36
C PRO A 325 -9.88 2.19 -4.83
N ALA A 326 -8.83 2.93 -5.18
CA ALA A 326 -8.55 3.33 -6.56
C ALA A 326 -8.27 2.12 -7.48
N GLN A 327 -7.56 1.11 -7.00
CA GLN A 327 -7.26 -0.11 -7.75
C GLN A 327 -8.52 -0.99 -7.90
N VAL A 328 -9.39 -1.04 -6.90
CA VAL A 328 -10.71 -1.70 -7.03
C VAL A 328 -11.59 -0.96 -8.05
N ASN A 329 -11.56 0.37 -8.04
CA ASN A 329 -12.28 1.18 -9.03
C ASN A 329 -11.74 0.99 -10.45
N GLU A 330 -10.42 0.84 -10.63
CA GLU A 330 -9.78 0.46 -11.90
C GLU A 330 -10.20 -0.95 -12.33
N TRP A 331 -10.23 -1.89 -11.38
CA TRP A 331 -10.61 -3.28 -11.63
C TRP A 331 -12.04 -3.40 -12.17
N LEU A 332 -12.94 -2.53 -11.71
CA LEU A 332 -14.31 -2.39 -12.21
C LEU A 332 -14.42 -1.42 -13.40
N LYS A 333 -13.41 -1.34 -14.27
CA LYS A 333 -13.51 -0.61 -15.56
C LYS A 333 -13.53 -1.57 -16.76
N PRO A 334 -14.27 -1.21 -17.83
CA PRO A 334 -14.18 -1.92 -19.09
C PRO A 334 -12.84 -1.66 -19.78
N ALA A 335 -12.27 -2.69 -20.39
CA ALA A 335 -11.08 -2.64 -21.21
C ALA A 335 -11.41 -2.57 -22.71
N SER A 336 -12.45 -3.27 -23.18
CA SER A 336 -12.87 -3.26 -24.59
C SER A 336 -14.34 -3.61 -24.77
N PHE A 337 -14.97 -3.14 -25.85
CA PHE A 337 -16.25 -3.66 -26.32
C PHE A 337 -16.10 -5.10 -26.82
N ALA A 338 -17.16 -5.90 -26.67
CA ALA A 338 -17.19 -7.32 -27.02
C ALA A 338 -18.17 -7.62 -28.17
N GLY A 339 -18.23 -6.73 -29.16
CA GLY A 339 -19.02 -6.90 -30.39
C GLY A 339 -20.47 -6.41 -30.34
N GLY A 340 -21.05 -6.20 -29.15
CA GLY A 340 -22.37 -5.60 -28.96
C GLY A 340 -22.31 -4.18 -28.37
N PRO A 341 -23.33 -3.33 -28.58
CA PRO A 341 -23.36 -1.95 -28.05
C PRO A 341 -23.50 -1.88 -26.53
N TYR A 342 -23.86 -2.99 -25.87
CA TYR A 342 -24.07 -3.08 -24.43
C TYR A 342 -23.15 -4.08 -23.73
N THR A 343 -22.22 -4.69 -24.46
CA THR A 343 -21.37 -5.77 -23.94
C THR A 343 -19.90 -5.36 -24.03
N MET A 344 -19.22 -5.43 -22.90
CA MET A 344 -17.83 -5.05 -22.73
C MET A 344 -17.09 -6.14 -21.96
N THR A 345 -15.76 -6.10 -22.01
CA THR A 345 -14.87 -6.99 -21.27
C THR A 345 -13.96 -6.15 -20.39
N GLY A 346 -13.67 -6.63 -19.19
CA GLY A 346 -12.67 -6.08 -18.26
C GLY A 346 -11.73 -7.17 -17.78
N MET A 347 -11.03 -6.95 -16.67
CA MET A 347 -10.13 -7.95 -16.08
C MET A 347 -10.82 -8.69 -14.93
N PRO A 348 -11.40 -9.89 -15.04
CA PRO A 348 -11.75 -10.64 -16.24
C PRO A 348 -13.27 -10.51 -16.53
N TRP A 349 -13.86 -9.36 -16.17
CA TRP A 349 -15.30 -9.14 -16.14
C TRP A 349 -15.97 -9.26 -17.52
N GLU A 350 -17.12 -9.91 -17.56
CA GLU A 350 -18.11 -9.93 -18.65
C GLU A 350 -19.15 -8.85 -18.32
N ILE A 351 -18.93 -7.64 -18.84
CA ILE A 351 -19.68 -6.45 -18.44
C ILE A 351 -20.87 -6.26 -19.38
N ILE A 352 -22.06 -6.09 -18.80
CA ILE A 352 -23.27 -5.72 -19.54
C ILE A 352 -23.87 -4.43 -18.99
N ARG A 353 -24.42 -3.59 -19.87
CA ARG A 353 -25.02 -2.29 -19.50
C ARG A 353 -26.43 -2.13 -20.07
N PRO A 354 -27.44 -2.85 -19.54
CA PRO A 354 -28.82 -2.74 -19.98
C PRO A 354 -29.47 -1.41 -19.57
N PHE A 355 -30.37 -0.90 -20.42
CA PHE A 355 -31.13 0.35 -20.16
C PHE A 355 -32.50 0.15 -19.52
N ASN A 356 -33.09 -1.05 -19.64
CA ASN A 356 -34.49 -1.30 -19.27
C ASN A 356 -34.65 -2.27 -18.09
N ILE A 357 -33.59 -2.46 -17.31
CA ILE A 357 -33.63 -3.37 -16.16
C ILE A 357 -34.37 -2.77 -14.96
N THR A 358 -34.60 -1.45 -14.96
CA THR A 358 -35.42 -0.70 -14.01
C THR A 358 -36.60 -0.05 -14.74
N PRO A 359 -37.64 -0.81 -15.16
CA PRO A 359 -38.64 -0.32 -16.14
C PRO A 359 -39.44 0.90 -15.67
N SER A 360 -39.70 1.04 -14.36
CA SER A 360 -40.38 2.21 -13.78
C SER A 360 -39.57 3.51 -13.95
N TYR A 361 -38.24 3.38 -13.96
CA TYR A 361 -37.28 4.49 -13.98
C TYR A 361 -36.09 4.10 -14.86
N ALA A 362 -36.33 3.93 -16.17
CA ALA A 362 -35.34 3.37 -17.09
C ALA A 362 -34.07 4.25 -17.18
N HIS A 363 -32.92 3.64 -16.89
CA HIS A 363 -31.60 4.23 -17.03
C HIS A 363 -30.56 3.10 -17.20
N PRO A 364 -29.36 3.40 -17.76
CA PRO A 364 -28.33 2.39 -17.90
C PRO A 364 -27.77 2.01 -16.53
N VAL A 365 -27.73 0.71 -16.26
CA VAL A 365 -27.14 0.09 -15.05
C VAL A 365 -26.00 -0.82 -15.48
N THR A 366 -24.81 -0.63 -14.94
CA THR A 366 -23.64 -1.45 -15.30
C THR A 366 -23.55 -2.67 -14.39
N ILE A 367 -23.47 -3.86 -14.99
CA ILE A 367 -23.36 -5.16 -14.28
C ILE A 367 -22.01 -5.77 -14.64
N TYR A 368 -21.15 -5.92 -13.65
CA TYR A 368 -19.85 -6.59 -13.78
C TYR A 368 -20.04 -8.08 -13.47
N GLY A 369 -20.27 -8.86 -14.53
CA GLY A 369 -20.55 -10.28 -14.43
C GLY A 369 -19.30 -11.14 -14.60
N LYS A 370 -19.34 -12.36 -14.07
CA LYS A 370 -18.51 -13.47 -14.54
C LYS A 370 -19.31 -14.76 -14.48
N SER A 371 -19.56 -15.32 -15.65
CA SER A 371 -20.12 -16.66 -15.77
C SER A 371 -19.04 -17.73 -15.53
N GLY A 372 -19.42 -18.85 -14.93
CA GLY A 372 -18.57 -20.02 -14.71
C GLY A 372 -19.22 -21.29 -15.24
N GLY A 373 -18.39 -22.21 -15.72
CA GLY A 373 -18.82 -23.52 -16.17
C GLY A 373 -17.77 -24.58 -15.93
N ALA A 374 -18.23 -25.73 -15.44
CA ALA A 374 -17.53 -27.00 -15.40
C ALA A 374 -18.52 -28.10 -15.81
N LEU A 375 -18.06 -29.33 -16.08
CA LEU A 375 -18.99 -30.39 -16.47
C LEU A 375 -19.95 -30.66 -15.30
N GLY A 376 -21.26 -30.53 -15.55
CA GLY A 376 -22.30 -30.69 -14.52
C GLY A 376 -22.51 -29.46 -13.60
N TYR A 377 -21.75 -28.36 -13.77
CA TYR A 377 -21.86 -27.16 -12.93
C TYR A 377 -21.93 -25.88 -13.76
N ARG A 378 -22.77 -24.94 -13.31
CA ARG A 378 -22.84 -23.58 -13.84
C ARG A 378 -22.97 -22.57 -12.72
N SER A 379 -22.31 -21.44 -12.87
CA SER A 379 -22.30 -20.38 -11.87
C SER A 379 -22.37 -19.01 -12.53
N GLN A 380 -22.87 -18.03 -11.79
CA GLN A 380 -22.88 -16.62 -12.16
C GLN A 380 -22.58 -15.78 -10.93
N LEU A 381 -21.59 -14.90 -11.04
CA LEU A 381 -21.32 -13.82 -10.11
C LEU A 381 -21.60 -12.49 -10.82
N SER A 382 -22.46 -11.65 -10.26
CA SER A 382 -22.82 -10.35 -10.85
C SER A 382 -22.70 -9.26 -9.80
N ILE A 383 -21.76 -8.33 -9.99
CA ILE A 383 -21.57 -7.16 -9.14
C ILE A 383 -22.28 -5.96 -9.78
N VAL A 384 -23.09 -5.25 -9.00
CA VAL A 384 -23.79 -4.02 -9.44
C VAL A 384 -23.40 -2.90 -8.48
N ASP A 385 -22.25 -2.27 -8.75
CA ASP A 385 -21.62 -1.29 -7.85
C ASP A 385 -22.48 -0.03 -7.68
N ASP A 386 -23.24 0.39 -8.70
CA ASP A 386 -24.19 1.52 -8.65
C ASP A 386 -25.18 1.40 -7.48
N TYR A 387 -25.57 0.18 -7.10
CA TYR A 387 -26.48 -0.09 -5.98
C TYR A 387 -25.80 -0.72 -4.77
N GLY A 388 -24.50 -0.99 -4.84
CA GLY A 388 -23.79 -1.68 -3.76
C GLY A 388 -24.30 -3.11 -3.52
N ILE A 389 -24.70 -3.84 -4.57
CA ILE A 389 -25.23 -5.21 -4.42
C ILE A 389 -24.53 -6.21 -5.33
N ALA A 390 -24.56 -7.48 -4.95
CA ALA A 390 -24.14 -8.58 -5.79
C ALA A 390 -25.18 -9.71 -5.81
N VAL A 391 -25.24 -10.42 -6.94
CA VAL A 391 -26.04 -11.61 -7.13
C VAL A 391 -25.12 -12.80 -7.40
N VAL A 392 -25.29 -13.87 -6.63
CA VAL A 392 -24.52 -15.11 -6.75
C VAL A 392 -25.46 -16.27 -7.04
N ILE A 393 -25.16 -17.04 -8.07
CA ILE A 393 -25.95 -18.19 -8.49
C ILE A 393 -25.01 -19.36 -8.69
N LEU A 394 -25.22 -20.45 -7.96
CA LEU A 394 -24.48 -21.70 -8.08
C LEU A 394 -25.46 -22.82 -8.42
N THR A 395 -25.20 -23.55 -9.51
CA THR A 395 -26.06 -24.64 -9.97
C THR A 395 -25.24 -25.90 -10.23
N ALA A 396 -25.81 -27.05 -9.89
CA ALA A 396 -25.29 -28.39 -10.14
C ALA A 396 -26.37 -29.21 -10.84
N GLY A 397 -26.14 -29.59 -12.09
CA GLY A 397 -27.09 -30.30 -12.95
C GLY A 397 -27.06 -29.81 -14.40
N PRO A 398 -28.13 -30.04 -15.15
CA PRO A 398 -28.26 -29.57 -16.54
C PRO A 398 -28.10 -28.05 -16.69
N MET A 399 -27.51 -27.63 -17.80
CA MET A 399 -27.02 -26.26 -18.00
C MET A 399 -28.11 -25.17 -18.09
N SER A 400 -29.39 -25.52 -18.29
CA SER A 400 -30.43 -24.54 -18.62
C SER A 400 -30.88 -23.66 -17.44
N ALA A 401 -30.70 -24.12 -16.19
CA ALA A 401 -31.23 -23.43 -15.02
C ALA A 401 -30.60 -22.04 -14.78
N VAL A 402 -29.27 -21.93 -14.92
CA VAL A 402 -28.52 -20.71 -14.55
C VAL A 402 -29.01 -19.45 -15.28
N SER A 403 -29.35 -19.57 -16.57
CA SER A 403 -29.78 -18.41 -17.37
C SER A 403 -31.13 -17.89 -16.92
N VAL A 404 -32.09 -18.79 -16.66
CA VAL A 404 -33.44 -18.43 -16.21
C VAL A 404 -33.39 -17.86 -14.80
N LEU A 405 -32.60 -18.47 -13.92
CA LEU A 405 -32.41 -18.01 -12.55
C LEU A 405 -31.72 -16.64 -12.49
N THR A 406 -30.72 -16.39 -13.35
CA THR A 406 -30.05 -15.09 -13.44
C THR A 406 -31.01 -13.99 -13.85
N ASP A 407 -31.80 -14.23 -14.89
CA ASP A 407 -32.79 -13.27 -15.36
C ASP A 407 -33.87 -13.02 -14.29
N ALA A 408 -34.41 -14.07 -13.66
CA ALA A 408 -35.39 -13.95 -12.59
C ALA A 408 -34.87 -13.15 -11.39
N MET A 409 -33.63 -13.38 -10.96
CA MET A 409 -33.02 -12.65 -9.84
C MET A 409 -32.81 -11.18 -10.19
N LEU A 410 -32.14 -10.88 -11.31
CA LEU A 410 -31.83 -9.50 -11.68
C LEU A 410 -33.11 -8.70 -11.99
N SER A 411 -34.07 -9.29 -12.71
CA SER A 411 -35.35 -8.64 -13.04
C SER A 411 -36.28 -8.44 -11.85
N THR A 412 -36.11 -9.21 -10.77
CA THR A 412 -36.90 -9.03 -9.53
C THR A 412 -36.24 -8.04 -8.59
N PHE A 413 -34.95 -8.20 -8.31
CA PHE A 413 -34.28 -7.43 -7.26
C PHE A 413 -33.82 -6.05 -7.71
N LEU A 414 -33.32 -5.87 -8.94
CA LEU A 414 -32.81 -4.54 -9.36
C LEU A 414 -33.91 -3.47 -9.40
N PRO A 415 -35.12 -3.70 -9.93
CA PRO A 415 -36.21 -2.73 -9.83
C PRO A 415 -36.58 -2.38 -8.39
N ALA A 416 -36.66 -3.39 -7.51
CA ALA A 416 -37.01 -3.19 -6.11
C ALA A 416 -35.93 -2.39 -5.36
N ILE A 417 -34.65 -2.66 -5.63
CA ILE A 417 -33.50 -1.97 -5.03
C ILE A 417 -33.41 -0.52 -5.53
N ASP A 418 -33.67 -0.25 -6.82
CA ASP A 418 -33.79 1.12 -7.34
C ASP A 418 -34.93 1.88 -6.66
N GLU A 419 -36.08 1.23 -6.45
CA GLU A 419 -37.22 1.84 -5.74
C GLU A 419 -36.89 2.13 -4.27
N VAL A 420 -36.21 1.21 -3.57
CA VAL A 420 -35.72 1.45 -2.19
C VAL A 420 -34.74 2.61 -2.16
N SER A 421 -33.80 2.68 -3.10
CA SER A 421 -32.80 3.76 -3.19
C SER A 421 -33.50 5.12 -3.37
N ARG A 422 -34.50 5.17 -4.25
CA ARG A 422 -35.35 6.35 -4.48
C ARG A 422 -36.17 6.74 -3.27
N ASP A 423 -36.73 5.77 -2.54
CA ASP A 423 -37.51 6.04 -1.34
C ASP A 423 -36.62 6.61 -0.23
N GLN A 424 -35.45 6.02 0.00
CA GLN A 424 -34.45 6.53 0.96
C GLN A 424 -33.92 7.92 0.56
N ALA A 425 -33.80 8.20 -0.74
CA ALA A 425 -33.35 9.49 -1.24
C ALA A 425 -34.40 10.62 -1.14
N LYS A 426 -35.67 10.32 -0.86
CA LYS A 426 -36.64 11.36 -0.45
C LYS A 426 -36.19 12.10 0.80
N ASN A 427 -35.31 11.52 1.61
CA ASN A 427 -34.70 12.25 2.72
C ASN A 427 -33.91 13.50 2.26
N TYR A 428 -33.45 13.58 1.01
CA TYR A 428 -32.82 14.80 0.47
C TYR A 428 -33.82 15.81 -0.08
N GLU A 429 -35.07 15.40 -0.36
CA GLU A 429 -36.16 16.25 -0.84
C GLU A 429 -36.66 17.18 0.27
N ARG A 430 -35.91 18.26 0.49
CA ARG A 430 -36.25 19.26 1.50
C ARG A 430 -35.74 20.64 1.12
N LYS A 431 -36.31 21.63 1.79
CA LYS A 431 -35.90 23.03 1.74
C LYS A 431 -34.90 23.30 2.87
N PHE A 432 -33.67 23.63 2.51
CA PHE A 432 -32.62 24.04 3.44
C PHE A 432 -32.57 25.58 3.49
N THR A 433 -32.41 26.13 4.70
CA THR A 433 -32.35 27.58 4.92
C THR A 433 -31.23 27.92 5.89
N SER A 434 -30.74 29.16 5.83
CA SER A 434 -29.81 29.69 6.83
C SER A 434 -30.36 29.60 8.25
N LYS A 435 -29.46 29.39 9.22
CA LYS A 435 -29.81 29.50 10.65
C LYS A 435 -30.49 30.83 10.93
N LYS A 436 -31.47 30.83 11.86
CA LYS A 436 -32.12 32.05 12.34
C LYS A 436 -31.05 33.01 12.89
N GLY A 437 -31.01 34.24 12.37
CA GLY A 437 -30.03 35.25 12.76
C GLY A 437 -28.77 35.34 11.90
N ALA A 438 -28.68 34.61 10.77
CA ALA A 438 -27.61 34.81 9.80
C ALA A 438 -27.72 36.19 9.11
N ASP A 439 -26.59 36.89 8.95
CA ASP A 439 -26.52 38.22 8.33
C ASP A 439 -27.02 38.24 6.88
N VAL A 440 -26.84 37.12 6.15
CA VAL A 440 -27.30 36.97 4.77
C VAL A 440 -28.12 35.70 4.64
N PRO A 441 -29.44 35.78 4.42
CA PRO A 441 -30.28 34.59 4.31
C PRO A 441 -29.96 33.81 3.03
N PHE A 442 -29.89 32.50 3.15
CA PHE A 442 -29.81 31.58 2.01
C PHE A 442 -30.96 30.58 2.05
N GLU A 443 -31.35 30.11 0.88
CA GLU A 443 -32.39 29.10 0.69
C GLU A 443 -32.00 28.20 -0.48
N VAL A 444 -32.06 26.88 -0.28
CA VAL A 444 -31.92 25.89 -1.35
C VAL A 444 -32.98 24.82 -1.21
N SER A 445 -33.63 24.45 -2.30
CA SER A 445 -34.62 23.37 -2.31
C SER A 445 -34.19 22.29 -3.29
N LEU A 446 -34.25 21.04 -2.82
CA LEU A 446 -34.00 19.86 -3.63
C LEU A 446 -35.32 19.11 -3.82
N SER A 447 -35.50 18.55 -5.01
CA SER A 447 -36.64 17.70 -5.36
C SER A 447 -36.18 16.42 -6.04
N GLN A 448 -36.98 15.36 -5.98
CA GLN A 448 -36.72 14.14 -6.72
C GLN A 448 -37.78 13.97 -7.82
N ASP A 449 -37.34 13.72 -9.05
CA ASP A 449 -38.23 13.35 -10.16
C ASP A 449 -38.10 11.85 -10.50
N SER A 450 -38.72 11.42 -11.60
CA SER A 450 -38.63 10.03 -12.06
C SER A 450 -37.23 9.61 -12.55
N ALA A 451 -36.28 10.54 -12.65
CA ALA A 451 -34.93 10.27 -13.11
C ALA A 451 -33.94 10.33 -11.93
N SER A 452 -33.76 11.50 -11.29
CA SER A 452 -32.77 11.73 -10.23
C SER A 452 -33.22 12.84 -9.26
N LEU A 453 -32.33 13.23 -8.34
CA LEU A 453 -32.47 14.48 -7.60
C LEU A 453 -32.21 15.68 -8.54
N THR A 454 -32.93 16.78 -8.28
CA THR A 454 -32.87 18.04 -9.02
C THR A 454 -32.79 19.23 -8.06
N LEU A 455 -32.06 20.26 -8.48
CA LEU A 455 -32.02 21.54 -7.79
C LEU A 455 -33.26 22.35 -8.20
N SER A 456 -34.23 22.53 -7.30
CA SER A 456 -35.48 23.23 -7.61
C SER A 456 -35.40 24.73 -7.35
N SER A 457 -34.62 25.16 -6.36
CA SER A 457 -34.33 26.57 -6.12
C SER A 457 -32.99 26.75 -5.41
N LEU A 458 -32.31 27.85 -5.71
CA LEU A 458 -31.12 28.31 -4.99
C LEU A 458 -31.15 29.84 -4.94
N ARG A 459 -31.26 30.39 -3.73
CA ARG A 459 -31.42 31.82 -3.48
C ARG A 459 -30.50 32.28 -2.36
N ARG A 460 -29.95 33.49 -2.52
CA ARG A 460 -29.20 34.18 -1.47
C ARG A 460 -29.60 35.64 -1.46
N ASN A 461 -30.03 36.14 -0.30
CA ASN A 461 -30.49 37.52 -0.14
C ASN A 461 -31.52 37.95 -1.21
N GLN A 462 -32.55 37.13 -1.44
CA GLN A 462 -33.58 37.30 -2.49
C GLN A 462 -33.08 37.19 -3.95
N SER A 463 -31.77 37.11 -4.19
CA SER A 463 -31.21 36.90 -5.52
C SER A 463 -31.39 35.45 -5.97
N ASP A 464 -31.85 35.25 -7.21
CA ASP A 464 -32.03 33.94 -7.82
C ASP A 464 -30.71 33.43 -8.42
N ILE A 465 -29.98 32.67 -7.62
CA ILE A 465 -28.72 32.05 -8.04
C ILE A 465 -29.01 30.91 -9.02
N PHE A 466 -30.10 30.17 -8.86
CA PHE A 466 -30.45 29.05 -9.74
C PHE A 466 -30.52 29.50 -11.21
N SER A 467 -31.29 30.55 -11.52
CA SER A 467 -31.36 31.10 -12.88
C SER A 467 -30.02 31.68 -13.34
N SER A 468 -29.22 32.21 -12.41
CA SER A 468 -27.91 32.78 -12.69
C SER A 468 -26.87 31.70 -13.04
N LEU A 469 -26.94 30.49 -12.46
CA LEU A 469 -26.04 29.38 -12.78
C LEU A 469 -26.13 28.99 -14.26
N LEU A 470 -27.34 28.85 -14.79
CA LEU A 470 -27.56 28.55 -16.21
C LEU A 470 -27.01 29.65 -17.11
N GLN A 471 -27.18 30.92 -16.73
CA GLN A 471 -26.61 32.05 -17.48
C GLN A 471 -25.07 32.06 -17.43
N ILE A 472 -24.48 31.78 -16.28
CA ILE A 472 -23.03 31.70 -16.12
C ILE A 472 -22.46 30.59 -17.00
N TRP A 473 -23.07 29.40 -16.99
CA TRP A 473 -22.65 28.30 -17.87
C TRP A 473 -22.85 28.63 -19.35
N GLU A 474 -23.95 29.26 -19.74
CA GLU A 474 -24.15 29.69 -21.13
C GLU A 474 -23.11 30.73 -21.57
N ILE A 475 -22.77 31.70 -20.72
CA ILE A 475 -21.72 32.71 -21.02
C ILE A 475 -20.34 32.06 -21.11
N ALA A 476 -20.03 31.14 -20.19
CA ALA A 476 -18.71 30.53 -20.10
C ALA A 476 -18.49 29.42 -21.14
N MET A 477 -19.54 28.64 -21.45
CA MET A 477 -19.43 27.39 -22.21
C MET A 477 -20.32 27.33 -23.45
N GLY A 478 -21.30 28.24 -23.64
CA GLY A 478 -22.35 28.11 -24.68
C GLY A 478 -21.86 28.09 -26.14
N GLU A 479 -20.62 28.50 -26.40
CA GLU A 479 -19.97 28.35 -27.72
C GLU A 479 -19.33 26.96 -27.94
N PHE A 480 -19.11 26.19 -26.87
CA PHE A 480 -18.44 24.88 -26.89
C PHE A 480 -19.40 23.70 -26.77
N ILE A 481 -20.60 23.91 -26.23
CA ILE A 481 -21.56 22.85 -25.89
C ILE A 481 -22.99 23.22 -26.31
N PRO A 482 -23.90 22.22 -26.43
CA PRO A 482 -25.31 22.49 -26.69
C PRO A 482 -25.93 23.40 -25.63
N LYS A 483 -26.94 24.17 -26.04
CA LYS A 483 -27.64 25.08 -25.12
C LYS A 483 -28.18 24.34 -23.91
N MET A 484 -27.98 24.93 -22.73
CA MET A 484 -28.47 24.36 -21.49
C MET A 484 -30.00 24.43 -21.40
N GLY A 485 -30.59 23.34 -20.94
CA GLY A 485 -31.98 23.23 -20.52
C GLY A 485 -32.23 23.90 -19.17
N LYS A 486 -33.48 23.85 -18.71
CA LYS A 486 -33.91 24.49 -17.46
C LYS A 486 -33.73 23.62 -16.21
N THR A 487 -33.41 22.34 -16.39
CA THR A 487 -33.27 21.37 -15.30
C THR A 487 -31.79 21.24 -14.93
N ILE A 488 -31.48 21.37 -13.64
CA ILE A 488 -30.16 21.03 -13.09
C ILE A 488 -30.35 19.79 -12.22
N ARG A 489 -29.76 18.67 -12.65
CA ARG A 489 -29.73 17.41 -11.89
C ARG A 489 -28.61 17.43 -10.87
N ILE A 490 -28.70 16.56 -9.87
CA ILE A 490 -27.66 16.39 -8.87
C ILE A 490 -27.34 14.90 -8.76
N PHE A 491 -26.07 14.55 -8.95
CA PHE A 491 -25.58 13.19 -8.83
C PHE A 491 -24.59 13.07 -7.68
N PRO A 492 -24.66 11.99 -6.88
CA PRO A 492 -23.68 11.74 -5.83
C PRO A 492 -22.35 11.32 -6.46
N SER A 493 -21.25 11.75 -5.85
CA SER A 493 -19.95 11.11 -6.04
C SER A 493 -19.65 10.22 -4.83
N ASP A 494 -18.74 9.25 -4.99
CA ASP A 494 -18.27 8.43 -3.87
C ASP A 494 -17.23 9.17 -2.99
N LEU A 495 -17.08 10.49 -3.14
CA LEU A 495 -16.21 11.30 -2.29
C LEU A 495 -16.94 11.68 -0.99
N VAL A 496 -16.63 10.92 0.06
CA VAL A 496 -17.17 11.11 1.40
C VAL A 496 -16.01 11.39 2.37
N SER A 497 -16.15 12.39 3.23
CA SER A 497 -15.16 12.66 4.27
C SER A 497 -15.79 13.07 5.60
N ASN A 498 -15.19 12.63 6.71
CA ASN A 498 -15.56 13.09 8.04
C ASN A 498 -15.12 14.56 8.19
N SER A 499 -16.06 15.41 8.59
CA SER A 499 -15.85 16.86 8.71
C SER A 499 -16.48 17.37 10.01
N THR A 500 -16.31 18.66 10.27
CA THR A 500 -16.96 19.34 11.39
C THR A 500 -17.71 20.56 10.88
N LEU A 501 -19.01 20.63 11.16
CA LEU A 501 -19.85 21.79 10.87
C LEU A 501 -20.36 22.36 12.19
N ASP A 502 -20.04 23.63 12.46
CA ASP A 502 -20.36 24.29 13.74
C ASP A 502 -19.87 23.53 14.99
N GLY A 503 -18.72 22.88 14.89
CA GLY A 503 -18.13 22.10 15.99
C GLY A 503 -18.77 20.73 16.24
N LYS A 504 -19.75 20.31 15.43
CA LYS A 504 -20.32 18.96 15.46
C LYS A 504 -19.69 18.08 14.40
N PRO A 505 -19.39 16.80 14.70
CA PRO A 505 -18.96 15.85 13.69
C PRO A 505 -20.09 15.65 12.68
N VAL A 506 -19.75 15.73 11.40
CA VAL A 506 -20.67 15.51 10.29
C VAL A 506 -19.97 14.73 9.21
N THR A 507 -20.72 13.95 8.44
CA THR A 507 -20.22 13.35 7.21
C THR A 507 -20.47 14.34 6.08
N SER A 508 -19.42 14.74 5.37
CA SER A 508 -19.53 15.55 4.16
C SER A 508 -19.51 14.66 2.92
N GLU A 509 -20.45 14.88 2.03
CA GLU A 509 -20.60 14.17 0.76
C GLU A 509 -20.49 15.17 -0.37
N VAL A 510 -19.68 14.83 -1.38
CA VAL A 510 -19.58 15.63 -2.61
C VAL A 510 -20.57 15.12 -3.63
N TRP A 511 -21.33 16.06 -4.18
CA TRP A 511 -22.29 15.85 -5.25
C TRP A 511 -21.99 16.84 -6.36
N HIS A 512 -22.41 16.51 -7.59
CA HIS A 512 -22.18 17.38 -8.75
C HIS A 512 -23.51 17.81 -9.36
N LEU A 513 -23.61 19.12 -9.63
CA LEU A 513 -24.68 19.72 -10.41
C LEU A 513 -24.46 19.40 -11.89
N TRP A 514 -25.52 18.94 -12.55
CA TRP A 514 -25.45 18.45 -13.91
C TRP A 514 -26.61 19.03 -14.74
N PRO A 515 -26.35 20.10 -15.51
CA PRO A 515 -27.39 20.70 -16.33
C PRO A 515 -27.80 19.75 -17.46
N GLU A 516 -29.10 19.63 -17.69
CA GLU A 516 -29.60 18.96 -18.90
C GLU A 516 -29.38 19.85 -20.12
N TYR A 517 -29.15 19.26 -21.29
CA TYR A 517 -29.13 20.01 -22.55
C TYR A 517 -30.54 20.16 -23.12
N MET A 518 -30.76 21.26 -23.85
CA MET A 518 -31.94 21.37 -24.70
C MET A 518 -31.87 20.34 -25.83
N PRO A 519 -33.03 19.80 -26.27
CA PRO A 519 -33.07 18.97 -27.46
C PRO A 519 -32.45 19.71 -28.65
N GLU A 520 -31.67 18.98 -29.45
CA GLU A 520 -31.09 19.55 -30.65
C GLU A 520 -32.16 20.13 -31.59
N PRO A 521 -31.86 21.24 -32.28
CA PRO A 521 -32.79 21.83 -33.22
C PRO A 521 -33.15 20.84 -34.33
N THR A 522 -34.44 20.81 -34.68
CA THR A 522 -34.93 20.03 -35.81
C THR A 522 -34.45 20.67 -37.11
N THR A 523 -33.93 19.86 -38.03
CA THR A 523 -33.43 20.29 -39.33
C THR A 523 -34.04 19.44 -40.44
N ASP A 524 -34.29 20.05 -41.61
CA ASP A 524 -34.72 19.35 -42.82
C ASP A 524 -33.53 18.66 -43.52
N LEU A 525 -32.30 18.91 -43.07
CA LEU A 525 -31.11 18.19 -43.54
C LEU A 525 -31.22 16.70 -43.15
N PRO A 526 -30.70 15.78 -43.98
CA PRO A 526 -30.65 14.36 -43.64
C PRO A 526 -29.89 14.14 -42.33
N SER A 527 -30.60 13.71 -41.29
CA SER A 527 -30.03 13.40 -39.99
C SER A 527 -30.62 12.10 -39.47
N ILE A 528 -29.75 11.19 -39.06
CA ILE A 528 -30.12 9.99 -38.31
C ILE A 528 -29.88 10.16 -36.80
N GLY A 529 -29.53 11.39 -36.36
CA GLY A 529 -29.34 11.73 -34.96
C GLY A 529 -28.10 11.10 -34.30
N ILE A 530 -27.00 10.93 -35.04
CA ILE A 530 -25.74 10.37 -34.47
C ILE A 530 -25.25 11.19 -33.27
N GLU A 531 -25.25 12.51 -33.38
CA GLU A 531 -24.82 13.40 -32.28
C GLU A 531 -25.67 13.23 -31.01
N LYS A 532 -26.95 12.84 -31.15
CA LYS A 532 -27.83 12.52 -30.02
C LYS A 532 -27.42 11.27 -29.24
N LEU A 533 -26.60 10.42 -29.85
CA LEU A 533 -26.02 9.24 -29.20
C LEU A 533 -24.72 9.58 -28.46
N GLY A 534 -24.08 10.70 -28.79
CA GLY A 534 -22.88 11.20 -28.13
C GLY A 534 -23.21 11.80 -26.77
N CYS A 535 -22.48 11.41 -25.72
CA CYS A 535 -22.54 12.07 -24.43
C CYS A 535 -21.27 12.89 -24.21
N VAL A 536 -21.37 14.21 -24.34
CA VAL A 536 -20.27 15.16 -24.10
C VAL A 536 -20.35 15.87 -22.76
N ASN A 537 -21.45 15.68 -22.01
CA ASN A 537 -21.71 16.42 -20.77
C ASN A 537 -20.70 16.09 -19.64
N TRP A 538 -20.02 14.94 -19.71
CA TRP A 538 -18.95 14.58 -18.78
C TRP A 538 -17.73 15.52 -18.83
N MET A 539 -17.56 16.27 -19.91
CA MET A 539 -16.48 17.27 -20.01
C MET A 539 -16.77 18.54 -19.18
N ASN A 540 -17.98 18.70 -18.66
CA ASN A 540 -18.42 19.92 -17.99
C ASN A 540 -18.13 19.98 -16.48
N GLU A 541 -17.87 18.84 -15.84
CA GLU A 541 -17.54 18.81 -14.43
C GLU A 541 -16.28 19.64 -14.16
N ASP A 542 -16.32 20.46 -13.11
CA ASP A 542 -15.21 21.33 -12.69
C ASP A 542 -14.74 22.38 -13.72
N TRP A 543 -15.49 22.59 -14.81
CA TRP A 543 -15.05 23.49 -15.88
C TRP A 543 -15.19 24.97 -15.52
N VAL A 544 -16.29 25.33 -14.83
CA VAL A 544 -16.54 26.71 -14.39
C VAL A 544 -16.26 26.82 -12.90
N ARG A 545 -15.34 27.70 -12.52
CA ARG A 545 -14.94 27.95 -11.14
C ARG A 545 -15.26 29.37 -10.68
N TYR A 546 -15.55 29.53 -9.39
CA TYR A 546 -15.74 30.82 -8.75
C TYR A 546 -14.87 30.91 -7.49
N GLY A 547 -13.86 31.78 -7.51
CA GLY A 547 -12.93 31.92 -6.38
C GLY A 547 -12.04 30.70 -6.12
N GLY A 548 -11.81 29.86 -7.13
CA GLY A 548 -11.01 28.63 -7.05
C GLY A 548 -11.82 27.35 -6.81
N GLU A 549 -13.08 27.47 -6.38
CA GLU A 549 -13.99 26.34 -6.17
C GLU A 549 -14.83 26.04 -7.43
N PRO A 550 -15.10 24.76 -7.73
CA PRO A 550 -15.98 24.37 -8.84
C PRO A 550 -17.42 24.81 -8.60
N LEU A 551 -18.05 25.42 -9.59
CA LEU A 551 -19.42 25.92 -9.49
C LEU A 551 -20.47 24.80 -9.50
N ASP A 552 -20.12 23.66 -10.08
CA ASP A 552 -20.92 22.43 -10.10
C ASP A 552 -20.78 21.60 -8.82
N ARG A 553 -19.81 21.89 -7.93
CA ARG A 553 -19.60 21.14 -6.70
C ARG A 553 -20.65 21.50 -5.64
N PHE A 554 -21.41 20.50 -5.20
CA PHE A 554 -22.46 20.62 -4.19
C PHE A 554 -22.11 19.77 -2.96
N LEU A 555 -21.95 20.40 -1.80
CA LEU A 555 -21.59 19.72 -0.55
C LEU A 555 -22.81 19.50 0.33
N LEU A 556 -23.07 18.23 0.68
CA LEU A 556 -24.09 17.86 1.65
C LEU A 556 -23.43 17.38 2.95
N TYR A 557 -23.87 17.95 4.07
CA TYR A 557 -23.39 17.57 5.41
C TYR A 557 -24.50 16.83 6.16
N LYS A 558 -24.18 15.64 6.67
CA LYS A 558 -25.10 14.78 7.44
C LYS A 558 -24.68 14.72 8.90
N ASP A 559 -25.65 14.84 9.81
CA ASP A 559 -25.46 14.63 11.24
C ASP A 559 -25.54 13.14 11.63
N GLU A 560 -25.20 12.82 12.88
CA GLU A 560 -25.09 11.45 13.43
C GLU A 560 -26.38 10.59 13.30
N ASN A 561 -27.53 11.19 12.97
CA ASN A 561 -28.81 10.49 12.85
C ASN A 561 -29.06 9.86 11.46
N GLY A 562 -28.14 10.03 10.49
CA GLY A 562 -28.32 9.58 9.10
C GLY A 562 -27.63 8.26 8.70
N ARG A 563 -26.69 7.75 9.52
CA ARG A 563 -26.06 6.41 9.51
C ARG A 563 -24.88 6.52 10.47
N LYS A 564 -24.68 5.51 11.33
CA LYS A 564 -23.64 5.47 12.38
C LYS A 564 -22.28 5.85 11.78
N SER A 565 -21.73 6.98 12.23
CA SER A 565 -20.39 7.41 11.88
C SER A 565 -19.36 6.53 12.60
N LYS A 566 -18.33 6.13 11.86
CA LYS A 566 -16.98 5.92 12.40
C LYS A 566 -16.59 7.14 13.26
N PRO A 567 -15.78 6.99 14.32
CA PRO A 567 -15.47 8.09 15.24
C PRO A 567 -14.84 9.28 14.51
N ALA A 568 -15.14 10.49 14.99
CA ALA A 568 -14.55 11.73 14.48
C ALA A 568 -13.02 11.68 14.53
N ALA A 569 -12.36 12.19 13.47
CA ALA A 569 -10.90 12.30 13.44
C ALA A 569 -10.40 13.12 14.65
N PRO A 570 -9.34 12.69 15.36
CA PRO A 570 -8.93 13.34 16.60
C PRO A 570 -8.39 14.74 16.33
N LYS A 571 -8.57 15.66 17.29
CA LYS A 571 -7.87 16.95 17.26
C LYS A 571 -6.35 16.70 17.14
N PRO A 572 -5.62 17.40 16.26
CA PRO A 572 -4.18 17.21 16.15
C PRO A 572 -3.52 17.58 17.49
N PRO A 573 -2.61 16.72 18.00
CA PRO A 573 -1.96 16.94 19.28
C PRO A 573 -1.11 18.22 19.26
N THR A 574 -1.18 18.99 20.35
CA THR A 574 -0.48 20.28 20.53
C THR A 574 0.96 20.11 21.03
N ASN A 575 1.27 18.94 21.59
CA ASN A 575 2.59 18.57 22.10
C ASN A 575 3.23 17.52 21.19
N THR A 576 4.54 17.65 20.94
CA THR A 576 5.31 16.62 20.21
C THR A 576 6.52 16.19 21.04
N LEU A 577 6.67 14.90 21.31
CA LEU A 577 7.89 14.28 21.81
C LEU A 577 8.75 13.87 20.61
N VAL A 578 9.96 14.40 20.53
CA VAL A 578 10.92 14.05 19.49
C VAL A 578 11.97 13.14 20.11
N ILE A 579 12.18 11.97 19.52
CA ILE A 579 13.18 10.99 19.94
C ILE A 579 14.07 10.63 18.74
N ASP A 580 15.35 10.96 18.87
CA ASP A 580 16.42 10.40 18.03
C ASP A 580 16.99 9.17 18.74
N ASN A 581 16.58 7.97 18.31
CA ASN A 581 16.83 6.74 19.07
C ASN A 581 18.17 6.09 18.72
N GLY A 582 19.25 6.68 19.24
CA GLY A 582 20.60 6.15 19.08
C GLY A 582 20.88 4.89 19.91
N ALA A 583 21.81 4.06 19.43
CA ALA A 583 22.13 2.77 20.05
C ALA A 583 22.92 2.83 21.37
N ASP A 584 23.60 3.94 21.64
CA ASP A 584 24.34 4.17 22.89
C ASP A 584 23.71 5.28 23.72
N THR A 585 23.30 6.36 23.06
CA THR A 585 22.52 7.45 23.66
C THR A 585 21.37 7.83 22.74
N LEU A 586 20.16 7.90 23.30
CA LEU A 586 18.99 8.50 22.65
C LEU A 586 18.90 9.98 23.04
N LYS A 587 18.42 10.82 22.12
CA LYS A 587 18.20 12.26 22.39
C LYS A 587 16.70 12.49 22.36
N ALA A 588 16.18 13.08 23.43
CA ALA A 588 14.75 13.28 23.56
C ALA A 588 14.43 14.66 24.12
N GLY A 589 13.29 15.21 23.72
CA GLY A 589 12.78 16.48 24.23
C GLY A 589 11.41 16.79 23.65
N LEU A 590 10.76 17.80 24.22
CA LEU A 590 9.39 18.17 23.90
C LEU A 590 9.35 19.46 23.07
N VAL A 591 8.39 19.51 22.16
CA VAL A 591 8.01 20.69 21.40
C VAL A 591 6.58 21.04 21.78
N ARG A 592 6.38 22.21 22.39
CA ARG A 592 5.10 22.65 22.96
C ARG A 592 4.76 24.04 22.46
N GLY A 593 3.64 24.18 21.75
CA GLY A 593 3.16 25.48 21.25
C GLY A 593 4.18 26.24 20.38
N GLY A 594 4.94 25.53 19.55
CA GLY A 594 5.99 26.11 18.70
C GLY A 594 7.36 26.28 19.39
N LYS A 595 7.44 26.14 20.71
CA LYS A 595 8.70 26.24 21.46
C LYS A 595 9.41 24.89 21.49
N ILE A 596 10.69 24.88 21.13
CA ILE A 596 11.59 23.72 21.18
C ILE A 596 12.34 23.76 22.52
N ASP A 597 12.15 22.75 23.36
CA ASP A 597 12.92 22.60 24.61
C ASP A 597 14.34 22.07 24.32
N GLU A 598 15.28 22.22 25.26
CA GLU A 598 16.63 21.67 25.11
C GLU A 598 16.59 20.13 25.21
N PRO A 599 17.24 19.39 24.29
CA PRO A 599 17.22 17.94 24.32
C PRO A 599 18.03 17.37 25.46
N LYS A 600 17.51 16.33 26.11
CA LYS A 600 18.27 15.51 27.04
C LYS A 600 18.97 14.39 26.29
N ILE A 601 20.27 14.21 26.54
CA ILE A 601 21.05 13.06 26.08
C ILE A 601 20.90 11.96 27.12
N ILE A 602 20.25 10.87 26.75
CA ILE A 602 19.87 9.78 27.65
C ILE A 602 20.65 8.52 27.27
N PRO A 603 21.36 7.87 28.20
CA PRO A 603 21.98 6.56 27.95
C PRO A 603 20.93 5.51 27.53
N ASN A 604 21.12 4.86 26.38
CA ASN A 604 20.20 3.86 25.85
C ASN A 604 20.65 2.43 26.21
N TYR A 605 20.77 2.16 27.50
CA TYR A 605 21.13 0.85 28.03
C TYR A 605 20.69 0.67 29.48
N ILE A 606 20.58 -0.59 29.88
CA ILE A 606 20.46 -1.01 31.28
C ILE A 606 21.83 -1.52 31.72
N ALA A 607 22.38 -0.94 32.78
CA ALA A 607 23.68 -1.30 33.30
C ALA A 607 23.51 -2.09 34.61
N ARG A 608 24.20 -3.24 34.72
CA ARG A 608 24.22 -4.06 35.91
C ARG A 608 25.61 -4.05 36.51
N ASP A 609 25.68 -3.53 37.73
CA ASP A 609 26.85 -3.65 38.58
C ASP A 609 26.80 -5.02 39.27
N SER A 610 27.71 -5.90 38.88
CA SER A 610 27.81 -7.26 39.42
C SER A 610 28.28 -7.26 40.88
N ASN A 611 29.09 -6.29 41.27
CA ASN A 611 29.69 -6.17 42.60
C ASN A 611 28.69 -5.60 43.61
N ALA A 612 27.98 -4.52 43.25
CA ALA A 612 26.95 -3.93 44.10
C ALA A 612 25.56 -4.59 43.96
N ARG A 613 25.41 -5.57 43.05
CA ARG A 613 24.12 -6.20 42.68
C ARG A 613 23.03 -5.18 42.34
N LYS A 614 23.42 -4.04 41.77
CA LYS A 614 22.52 -2.92 41.48
C LYS A 614 22.33 -2.79 39.97
N VAL A 615 21.10 -2.47 39.58
CA VAL A 615 20.74 -2.20 38.20
C VAL A 615 20.48 -0.70 38.07
N TYR A 616 21.04 -0.10 37.03
CA TYR A 616 20.85 1.29 36.66
C TYR A 616 20.18 1.33 35.29
N VAL A 617 19.06 2.05 35.20
CA VAL A 617 18.34 2.24 33.95
C VAL A 617 18.60 3.65 33.44
N ALA A 618 19.10 3.77 32.21
CA ALA A 618 19.24 5.05 31.51
C ALA A 618 19.99 6.11 32.34
N SER A 619 19.38 7.28 32.62
CA SER A 619 20.04 8.37 33.37
C SER A 619 20.40 7.99 34.80
N GLU A 620 19.85 6.92 35.36
CA GLU A 620 20.24 6.46 36.71
C GLU A 620 21.73 6.06 36.78
N ILE A 621 22.38 5.81 35.63
CA ILE A 621 23.81 5.52 35.56
C ILE A 621 24.68 6.64 36.14
N GLU A 622 24.20 7.89 36.16
CA GLU A 622 24.90 9.03 36.79
C GLU A 622 25.12 8.81 38.30
N LYS A 623 24.33 7.94 38.93
CA LYS A 623 24.47 7.57 40.34
C LYS A 623 25.55 6.50 40.55
N CYS A 624 26.05 5.87 39.48
CA CYS A 624 27.09 4.87 39.53
C CYS A 624 28.45 5.55 39.72
N ARG A 625 29.19 5.14 40.75
CA ARG A 625 30.52 5.68 41.05
C ARG A 625 31.66 4.77 40.59
N ASP A 626 31.37 3.47 40.49
CA ASP A 626 32.29 2.43 40.07
C ASP A 626 31.82 1.89 38.72
N PHE A 627 32.68 1.95 37.71
CA PHE A 627 32.40 1.44 36.37
C PHE A 627 33.21 0.18 36.04
N GLY A 628 33.92 -0.37 37.03
CA GLY A 628 34.65 -1.63 36.91
C GLY A 628 33.70 -2.80 36.73
N GLU A 629 33.97 -3.64 35.72
CA GLU A 629 33.22 -4.87 35.41
C GLU A 629 31.69 -4.70 35.25
N ILE A 630 31.23 -3.49 34.92
CA ILE A 630 29.82 -3.21 34.72
C ILE A 630 29.31 -3.83 33.40
N GLN A 631 28.18 -4.52 33.46
CA GLN A 631 27.60 -5.18 32.30
C GLN A 631 26.49 -4.33 31.69
N PHE A 632 26.59 -4.05 30.39
CA PHE A 632 25.59 -3.25 29.66
C PHE A 632 24.70 -4.13 28.79
N ARG A 633 23.39 -4.07 29.00
CA ARG A 633 22.36 -4.61 28.11
C ARG A 633 21.76 -3.49 27.29
N ARG A 634 21.97 -3.51 25.97
CA ARG A 634 21.43 -2.52 25.03
C ARG A 634 20.20 -3.07 24.31
N PRO A 635 19.13 -2.27 24.14
CA PRO A 635 17.97 -2.69 23.35
C PRO A 635 18.21 -2.67 21.83
N VAL A 636 19.21 -1.90 21.40
CA VAL A 636 19.53 -1.66 19.99
C VAL A 636 20.71 -2.52 19.52
N GLU A 637 20.52 -3.25 18.44
CA GLU A 637 21.57 -4.01 17.75
C GLU A 637 21.70 -3.58 16.29
N LYS A 638 22.94 -3.35 15.85
CA LYS A 638 23.26 -2.88 14.48
C LYS A 638 22.51 -1.60 14.04
N GLY A 639 21.90 -0.87 14.97
CA GLY A 639 21.11 0.33 14.72
C GLY A 639 19.60 0.17 14.94
N PHE A 640 19.09 -1.05 15.02
CA PHE A 640 17.65 -1.32 15.14
C PHE A 640 17.28 -1.79 16.56
N ILE A 641 16.09 -1.41 17.02
CA ILE A 641 15.55 -1.87 18.32
C ILE A 641 15.15 -3.34 18.15
N VAL A 642 15.90 -4.25 18.77
CA VAL A 642 15.61 -5.69 18.71
C VAL A 642 15.03 -6.22 20.01
N ASN A 643 15.26 -5.52 21.13
CA ASN A 643 14.76 -5.90 22.44
C ASN A 643 13.90 -4.78 23.02
N TRP A 644 12.60 -4.89 22.77
CA TRP A 644 11.59 -3.95 23.25
C TRP A 644 11.37 -4.01 24.75
N GLU A 645 11.60 -5.13 25.44
CA GLU A 645 11.50 -5.20 26.90
C GLU A 645 12.47 -4.23 27.57
N ALA A 646 13.74 -4.23 27.12
CA ALA A 646 14.75 -3.32 27.62
C ALA A 646 14.49 -1.87 27.18
N GLN A 647 14.00 -1.66 25.94
CA GLN A 647 13.67 -0.32 25.45
C GLN A 647 12.49 0.28 26.23
N LYS A 648 11.51 -0.56 26.59
CA LYS A 648 10.33 -0.18 27.36
C LYS A 648 10.72 0.29 28.75
N GLU A 649 11.55 -0.47 29.46
CA GLU A 649 12.06 -0.08 30.79
C GLU A 649 12.77 1.29 30.76
N ILE A 650 13.55 1.57 29.71
CA ILE A 650 14.23 2.86 29.51
C ILE A 650 13.21 3.98 29.26
N TRP A 651 12.24 3.76 28.37
CA TRP A 651 11.22 4.76 28.03
C TRP A 651 10.28 5.04 29.20
N ASP A 652 9.84 4.03 29.93
CA ASP A 652 9.01 4.17 31.13
C ASP A 652 9.71 5.09 32.14
N ARG A 653 10.99 4.85 32.42
CA ARG A 653 11.77 5.63 33.41
C ARG A 653 11.98 7.09 33.02
N GLU A 654 12.14 7.36 31.72
CA GLU A 654 12.52 8.69 31.22
C GLU A 654 11.32 9.54 30.78
N PHE A 655 10.22 8.91 30.35
CA PHE A 655 9.08 9.60 29.73
C PHE A 655 7.72 9.37 30.42
N PHE A 656 7.47 8.22 31.05
CA PHE A 656 6.09 7.85 31.45
C PHE A 656 5.89 7.68 32.96
N ASP A 657 6.95 7.40 33.71
CA ASP A 657 6.93 7.30 35.16
C ASP A 657 6.47 8.60 35.82
N LYS A 658 5.90 8.49 37.03
CA LYS A 658 5.36 9.65 37.76
C LYS A 658 6.37 10.78 37.95
N ASN A 659 7.65 10.43 38.12
CA ASN A 659 8.78 11.33 38.34
C ASN A 659 9.73 11.39 37.13
N ALA A 660 9.27 10.96 35.95
CA ALA A 660 10.05 10.96 34.72
C ALA A 660 10.54 12.39 34.37
N PRO A 661 11.83 12.59 34.03
CA PRO A 661 12.37 13.91 33.72
C PRO A 661 11.70 14.58 32.51
N LEU A 662 11.32 13.80 31.50
CA LEU A 662 10.65 14.27 30.28
C LEU A 662 9.22 13.76 30.21
N LYS A 663 8.51 13.85 31.34
CA LYS A 663 7.14 13.33 31.45
C LYS A 663 6.21 13.91 30.37
N CYS A 664 5.57 13.02 29.62
CA CYS A 664 4.49 13.36 28.70
C CYS A 664 3.34 12.36 28.78
N ASP A 665 2.13 12.81 28.45
CA ASP A 665 0.97 11.93 28.27
C ASP A 665 0.90 11.51 26.80
N PRO A 666 1.10 10.21 26.47
CA PRO A 666 1.00 9.72 25.09
C PRO A 666 -0.33 10.06 24.43
N THR A 667 -1.44 10.02 25.18
CA THR A 667 -2.80 10.17 24.65
C THR A 667 -3.10 11.57 24.11
N GLU A 668 -2.27 12.56 24.47
CA GLU A 668 -2.35 13.95 23.99
C GLU A 668 -1.12 14.39 23.18
N THR A 669 -0.15 13.50 22.99
CA THR A 669 1.18 13.85 22.44
C THR A 669 1.43 13.15 21.11
N ARG A 670 2.08 13.86 20.17
CA ARG A 670 2.67 13.25 18.97
C ARG A 670 4.07 12.72 19.25
N LEU A 671 4.40 11.55 18.75
CA LEU A 671 5.77 11.04 18.74
C LEU A 671 6.42 11.26 17.35
N ILE A 672 7.61 11.86 17.31
CA ILE A 672 8.51 11.79 16.15
C ILE A 672 9.68 10.89 16.54
N LEU A 673 9.83 9.76 15.83
CA LEU A 673 10.87 8.78 16.10
C LEU A 673 11.83 8.68 14.92
N GLY A 674 13.12 8.92 15.20
CA GLY A 674 14.20 8.73 14.24
C GLY A 674 14.77 7.31 14.30
N GLU A 675 14.90 6.67 13.13
CA GLU A 675 15.52 5.35 12.99
C GLU A 675 16.52 5.29 11.80
N PRO A 676 17.43 4.32 11.73
CA PRO A 676 18.29 4.16 10.56
C PRO A 676 17.50 3.68 9.32
N PRO A 677 17.98 3.96 8.10
CA PRO A 677 17.34 3.50 6.86
C PRO A 677 17.45 1.98 6.70
N ASN A 678 16.60 1.43 5.82
CA ASN A 678 16.53 0.01 5.45
C ASN A 678 16.24 -0.91 6.64
N GLY A 679 15.27 -0.52 7.47
CA GLY A 679 14.72 -1.37 8.53
C GLY A 679 14.03 -2.61 7.99
N LEU A 680 14.08 -3.69 8.76
CA LEU A 680 13.31 -4.88 8.44
C LEU A 680 11.83 -4.59 8.76
N PRO A 681 10.89 -4.85 7.84
CA PRO A 681 9.47 -4.56 8.06
C PRO A 681 8.90 -5.13 9.36
N VAL A 682 9.42 -6.28 9.83
CA VAL A 682 9.00 -6.91 11.09
C VAL A 682 9.40 -6.08 12.32
N ILE A 683 10.63 -5.52 12.32
CA ILE A 683 11.11 -4.68 13.43
C ILE A 683 10.33 -3.37 13.45
N GLU A 684 10.07 -2.82 12.28
CA GLU A 684 9.26 -1.62 12.07
C GLU A 684 7.82 -1.82 12.56
N THR A 685 7.19 -2.93 12.19
CA THR A 685 5.85 -3.30 12.66
C THR A 685 5.80 -3.43 14.18
N ASN A 686 6.78 -4.10 14.78
CA ASN A 686 6.88 -4.22 16.24
C ASN A 686 7.02 -2.84 16.90
N CYS A 687 7.77 -1.92 16.29
CA CYS A 687 7.89 -0.55 16.78
C CYS A 687 6.54 0.18 16.74
N ASP A 688 5.83 0.07 15.63
CA ASP A 688 4.55 0.74 15.42
C ASP A 688 3.48 0.20 16.39
N GLN A 689 3.47 -1.12 16.65
CA GLN A 689 2.63 -1.76 17.67
C GLN A 689 2.95 -1.24 19.08
N MET A 690 4.23 -1.18 19.46
CA MET A 690 4.62 -0.65 20.79
C MET A 690 4.18 0.80 20.97
N VAL A 691 4.25 1.64 19.93
CA VAL A 691 3.87 3.05 20.02
C VAL A 691 2.34 3.22 20.15
N PHE A 692 1.54 2.51 19.35
CA PHE A 692 0.08 2.70 19.33
C PHE A 692 -0.70 1.81 20.30
N GLU A 693 -0.33 0.54 20.42
CA GLU A 693 -1.05 -0.45 21.22
C GLU A 693 -0.62 -0.41 22.69
N GLU A 694 0.68 -0.41 22.96
CA GLU A 694 1.21 -0.39 24.34
C GLU A 694 1.17 1.02 24.95
N TYR A 695 1.77 2.02 24.27
CA TYR A 695 1.85 3.39 24.83
C TYR A 695 0.65 4.27 24.49
N GLY A 696 -0.07 4.01 23.39
CA GLY A 696 -1.27 4.76 23.04
C GLY A 696 -1.04 6.20 22.62
N PHE A 697 0.05 6.49 21.89
CA PHE A 697 0.33 7.84 21.38
C PHE A 697 -0.78 8.37 20.47
N ALA A 698 -1.17 9.64 20.64
CA ALA A 698 -2.22 10.28 19.84
C ALA A 698 -1.89 10.33 18.35
N SER A 699 -0.61 10.61 18.05
CA SER A 699 -0.07 10.68 16.69
C SER A 699 1.40 10.25 16.69
N TYR A 700 1.88 9.77 15.55
CA TYR A 700 3.19 9.17 15.42
C TYR A 700 3.74 9.37 14.01
N TYR A 701 5.01 9.74 13.91
CA TYR A 701 5.78 9.75 12.67
C TYR A 701 7.10 9.03 12.89
N ARG A 702 7.32 7.95 12.13
CA ARG A 702 8.61 7.25 12.05
C ARG A 702 9.34 7.72 10.80
N GLY A 703 10.54 8.27 10.98
CA GLY A 703 11.34 8.81 9.90
C GLY A 703 12.79 8.34 9.96
N ILE A 704 13.46 8.33 8.80
CA ILE A 704 14.88 8.03 8.72
C ILE A 704 15.65 9.18 9.40
N GLY A 705 16.34 8.90 10.51
CA GLY A 705 17.01 9.89 11.36
C GLY A 705 17.85 10.90 10.56
N PRO A 706 18.78 10.47 9.68
CA PRO A 706 19.56 11.39 8.84
C PRO A 706 18.74 12.42 8.05
N THR A 707 17.50 12.11 7.65
CA THR A 707 16.63 13.04 6.89
C THR A 707 16.26 14.29 7.68
N PHE A 708 16.23 14.19 9.01
CA PHE A 708 15.92 15.33 9.89
C PHE A 708 16.95 16.45 9.76
N ASN A 709 18.20 16.14 9.38
CA ASN A 709 19.23 17.14 9.16
C ASN A 709 18.93 18.09 7.98
N ALA A 710 18.05 17.73 7.06
CA ALA A 710 17.57 18.65 6.03
C ALA A 710 16.73 19.80 6.61
N TYR A 711 16.19 19.64 7.83
CA TYR A 711 15.41 20.67 8.53
C TYR A 711 16.28 21.56 9.43
N GLN A 712 17.60 21.52 9.25
CA GLN A 712 18.55 22.42 9.88
C GLN A 712 19.05 23.50 8.93
N ASP A 713 19.58 24.57 9.50
CA ASP A 713 20.21 25.64 8.74
C ASP A 713 21.63 25.24 8.28
N ILE A 714 21.70 24.56 7.14
CA ILE A 714 22.95 24.05 6.60
C ILE A 714 23.96 25.14 6.23
N GLN A 715 23.49 26.35 5.88
CA GLN A 715 24.37 27.44 5.46
C GLN A 715 25.22 27.95 6.62
N SER A 716 24.66 27.95 7.83
CA SER A 716 25.39 28.29 9.06
C SER A 716 26.55 27.31 9.32
N THR A 717 26.33 26.02 9.04
CA THR A 717 27.33 24.96 9.21
C THR A 717 28.56 25.17 8.32
N PHE A 718 28.35 25.66 7.09
CA PHE A 718 29.45 25.95 6.17
C PHE A 718 29.98 27.39 6.25
N GLN A 719 29.50 28.20 7.20
CA GLN A 719 29.91 29.60 7.40
C GLN A 719 29.76 30.46 6.15
N THR A 720 28.78 30.16 5.28
CA THR A 720 28.48 30.97 4.10
C THR A 720 27.83 32.29 4.54
N PRO A 721 28.26 33.47 4.02
CA PRO A 721 27.60 34.74 4.32
C PRO A 721 26.11 34.69 3.95
N LYS A 722 25.23 35.01 4.90
CA LYS A 722 23.80 35.18 4.63
C LYS A 722 23.48 36.65 4.46
N ASP A 723 22.83 37.02 3.37
CA ASP A 723 22.09 38.27 3.32
C ASP A 723 20.92 38.17 4.32
N ALA A 724 20.75 39.19 5.17
CA ALA A 724 19.78 39.18 6.26
C ALA A 724 18.31 38.98 5.81
N ALA A 725 18.03 39.11 4.51
CA ALA A 725 16.71 38.93 3.91
C ALA A 725 16.43 37.50 3.39
N THR A 726 17.43 36.61 3.32
CA THR A 726 17.25 35.27 2.76
C THR A 726 16.70 34.33 3.83
N VAL A 727 15.41 34.02 3.74
CA VAL A 727 14.74 33.02 4.59
C VAL A 727 15.45 31.67 4.44
N ALA A 728 15.66 30.95 5.55
CA ALA A 728 16.22 29.59 5.49
C ALA A 728 15.25 28.68 4.71
N ASN A 729 15.66 28.23 3.52
CA ASN A 729 14.91 27.22 2.77
C ASN A 729 15.01 25.89 3.52
N ILE A 730 13.96 25.57 4.27
CA ILE A 730 13.80 24.35 5.03
C ILE A 730 12.61 23.58 4.41
N PRO A 731 12.78 22.31 3.99
CA PRO A 731 14.01 21.53 4.03
C PRO A 731 15.07 22.02 3.01
N ALA A 732 16.34 21.75 3.30
CA ALA A 732 17.45 21.99 2.39
C ALA A 732 17.23 21.28 1.04
N GLU A 733 17.56 21.98 -0.05
CA GLU A 733 17.31 21.49 -1.41
C GLU A 733 18.17 20.29 -1.77
N ALA A 734 19.48 20.32 -1.50
CA ALA A 734 20.38 19.20 -1.71
C ALA A 734 21.43 19.14 -0.59
N ILE A 735 21.56 17.98 0.05
CA ILE A 735 22.53 17.75 1.13
C ILE A 735 22.93 16.27 1.16
N MET A 736 24.22 15.99 1.33
CA MET A 736 24.70 14.65 1.61
C MET A 736 25.04 14.54 3.10
N VAL A 737 24.24 13.77 3.85
CA VAL A 737 24.42 13.58 5.28
C VAL A 737 25.29 12.35 5.52
N ILE A 738 26.36 12.51 6.28
CA ILE A 738 27.20 11.41 6.77
C ILE A 738 26.97 11.29 8.27
N ASP A 739 26.16 10.32 8.68
CA ASP A 739 25.89 10.04 10.09
C ASP A 739 26.85 8.96 10.60
N SER A 740 27.90 9.37 11.31
CA SER A 740 28.88 8.46 11.91
C SER A 740 28.62 8.30 13.41
N GLY A 741 27.77 7.31 13.72
CA GLY A 741 27.27 7.03 15.06
C GLY A 741 27.98 5.89 15.80
N TYR A 742 27.33 5.41 16.85
CA TYR A 742 27.86 4.33 17.68
C TYR A 742 27.83 2.96 16.99
N SER A 743 26.74 2.63 16.28
CA SER A 743 26.57 1.29 15.68
C SER A 743 27.17 1.15 14.29
N HIS A 744 27.12 2.21 13.48
CA HIS A 744 27.46 2.21 12.06
C HIS A 744 27.73 3.64 11.60
N THR A 745 28.19 3.79 10.36
CA THR A 745 28.24 5.06 9.64
C THR A 745 27.38 4.97 8.38
N ILE A 746 26.49 5.94 8.13
CA ILE A 746 25.59 5.94 6.96
C ILE A 746 25.81 7.21 6.13
N ILE A 747 25.78 7.05 4.82
CA ILE A 747 25.75 8.13 3.84
C ILE A 747 24.34 8.20 3.26
N THR A 748 23.67 9.32 3.46
CA THR A 748 22.30 9.56 3.03
C THR A 748 22.23 10.81 2.17
N PRO A 749 22.19 10.69 0.83
CA PRO A 749 21.91 11.81 -0.05
C PRO A 749 20.43 12.21 0.03
N LEU A 750 20.18 13.50 0.24
CA LEU A 750 18.83 14.07 0.40
C LEU A 750 18.59 15.13 -0.68
N LEU A 751 17.40 15.07 -1.30
CA LEU A 751 16.88 16.08 -2.22
C LEU A 751 15.55 16.61 -1.67
N GLN A 752 15.48 17.90 -1.32
CA GLN A 752 14.32 18.57 -0.73
C GLN A 752 13.78 17.82 0.51
N GLY A 753 14.69 17.34 1.35
CA GLY A 753 14.36 16.55 2.55
C GLY A 753 13.96 15.09 2.29
N ARG A 754 13.93 14.63 1.03
CA ARG A 754 13.66 13.23 0.67
C ARG A 754 14.96 12.43 0.50
N PRO A 755 15.08 11.24 1.09
CA PRO A 755 16.23 10.38 0.86
C PRO A 755 16.18 9.72 -0.51
N LEU A 756 17.30 9.74 -1.24
CA LEU A 756 17.47 9.00 -2.48
C LEU A 756 17.89 7.57 -2.15
N GLN A 757 16.89 6.70 -1.93
CA GLN A 757 17.05 5.37 -1.32
C GLN A 757 18.11 4.49 -2.02
N SER A 758 18.14 4.47 -3.36
CA SER A 758 19.11 3.68 -4.14
C SER A 758 20.57 4.08 -3.89
N ALA A 759 20.79 5.35 -3.51
CA ALA A 759 22.11 5.92 -3.28
C ALA A 759 22.55 5.88 -1.80
N ILE A 760 21.72 5.37 -0.88
CA ILE A 760 22.13 5.22 0.52
C ILE A 760 23.23 4.17 0.63
N ARG A 761 24.26 4.46 1.42
CA ARG A 761 25.37 3.53 1.69
C ARG A 761 25.62 3.41 3.18
N ARG A 762 25.97 2.22 3.63
CA ARG A 762 26.21 1.90 5.04
C ARG A 762 27.56 1.24 5.23
N LEU A 763 28.33 1.77 6.17
CA LEU A 763 29.55 1.19 6.70
C LEU A 763 29.24 0.61 8.08
N ASP A 764 29.53 -0.67 8.31
CA ASP A 764 29.28 -1.34 9.61
C ASP A 764 30.29 -0.97 10.70
N VAL A 765 31.20 -0.05 10.40
CA VAL A 765 32.12 0.55 11.37
C VAL A 765 31.47 1.77 12.02
N GLY A 766 31.19 1.64 13.31
CA GLY A 766 30.79 2.73 14.20
C GLY A 766 31.59 2.71 15.51
N GLY A 767 31.24 3.61 16.43
CA GLY A 767 31.93 3.77 17.72
C GLY A 767 32.08 2.48 18.54
N LYS A 768 31.14 1.53 18.46
CA LYS A 768 31.20 0.22 19.12
C LYS A 768 32.36 -0.63 18.59
N VAL A 769 32.52 -0.69 17.28
CA VAL A 769 33.61 -1.44 16.63
C VAL A 769 34.95 -0.82 17.02
N LEU A 770 35.04 0.51 17.02
CA LEU A 770 36.23 1.23 17.45
C LEU A 770 36.59 0.94 18.90
N THR A 771 35.63 1.03 19.82
CA THR A 771 35.84 0.73 21.24
C THR A 771 36.26 -0.72 21.43
N ASN A 772 35.59 -1.69 20.80
CA ASN A 772 35.94 -3.11 20.90
C ASN A 772 37.34 -3.41 20.34
N TYR A 773 37.71 -2.78 19.24
CA TYR A 773 39.04 -2.93 18.65
C TYR A 773 40.12 -2.33 19.56
N LEU A 774 39.89 -1.14 20.12
CA LEU A 774 40.78 -0.55 21.12
C LEU A 774 40.90 -1.43 22.37
N THR A 775 39.79 -1.99 22.87
CA THR A 775 39.78 -2.93 24.00
C THR A 775 40.69 -4.12 23.72
N ARG A 776 40.59 -4.71 22.51
CA ARG A 776 41.46 -5.82 22.11
C ARG A 776 42.93 -5.40 22.05
N LEU A 777 43.25 -4.23 21.51
CA LEU A 777 44.63 -3.73 21.41
C LEU A 777 45.23 -3.49 22.81
N ILE A 778 44.50 -2.82 23.69
CA ILE A 778 44.94 -2.55 25.06
C ILE A 778 45.11 -3.86 25.83
N SER A 779 44.16 -4.79 25.70
CA SER A 779 44.21 -6.09 26.39
C SER A 779 45.38 -6.97 25.98
N LEU A 780 45.88 -6.81 24.75
CA LEU A 780 47.07 -7.51 24.28
C LEU A 780 48.39 -6.86 24.72
N ARG A 781 48.41 -5.54 24.93
CA ARG A 781 49.64 -4.77 25.19
C ARG A 781 49.85 -4.40 26.65
N HIS A 782 48.77 -4.24 27.40
CA HIS A 782 48.76 -3.71 28.75
C HIS A 782 47.95 -4.63 29.69
N PHE A 783 46.83 -4.13 30.22
CA PHE A 783 45.92 -4.85 31.10
C PHE A 783 44.74 -5.40 30.31
N ASP A 784 44.21 -6.53 30.75
CA ASP A 784 42.97 -7.09 30.20
C ASP A 784 41.78 -6.18 30.54
N MET A 785 41.31 -5.43 29.55
CA MET A 785 40.21 -4.46 29.69
C MET A 785 38.91 -4.99 29.05
N ARG A 786 38.81 -6.31 28.80
CA ARG A 786 37.64 -6.91 28.14
C ARG A 786 36.33 -6.70 28.90
N ASN A 787 36.38 -6.57 30.22
CA ASN A 787 35.22 -6.33 31.07
C ASN A 787 34.96 -4.82 31.32
N ASP A 788 35.89 -3.94 30.95
CA ASP A 788 35.89 -2.51 31.30
C ASP A 788 35.68 -1.62 30.07
N THR A 789 34.72 -2.02 29.22
CA THR A 789 34.43 -1.35 27.94
C THR A 789 34.02 0.11 28.07
N TYR A 790 33.44 0.52 29.21
CA TYR A 790 33.10 1.91 29.50
C TYR A 790 34.35 2.79 29.59
N ILE A 791 35.36 2.35 30.34
CA ILE A 791 36.63 3.07 30.51
C ILE A 791 37.35 3.15 29.16
N VAL A 792 37.34 2.07 28.37
CA VAL A 792 37.95 2.09 27.03
C VAL A 792 37.22 3.05 26.08
N ASN A 793 35.90 3.18 26.20
CA ASN A 793 35.16 4.19 25.43
C ASN A 793 35.58 5.62 25.81
N GLU A 794 35.75 5.90 27.11
CA GLU A 794 36.26 7.18 27.59
C GLU A 794 37.70 7.45 27.09
N MET A 795 38.58 6.44 27.14
CA MET A 795 39.93 6.53 26.57
C MET A 795 39.88 6.89 25.08
N LYS A 796 39.00 6.25 24.31
CA LYS A 796 38.82 6.53 22.88
C LYS A 796 38.40 7.98 22.66
N GLU A 797 37.38 8.45 23.38
CA GLU A 797 36.84 9.80 23.24
C GLU A 797 37.85 10.89 23.64
N LEU A 798 38.69 10.64 24.64
CA LEU A 798 39.70 11.60 25.10
C LEU A 798 41.00 11.55 24.29
N ALA A 799 41.46 10.36 23.89
CA ALA A 799 42.81 10.18 23.36
C ALA A 799 42.88 10.00 21.85
N CYS A 800 41.87 9.40 21.20
CA CYS A 800 41.95 9.05 19.79
C CYS A 800 41.66 10.24 18.86
N TYR A 801 42.25 10.21 17.67
CA TYR A 801 42.08 11.23 16.63
C TYR A 801 42.26 10.61 15.24
N VAL A 802 41.77 11.27 14.19
CA VAL A 802 41.96 10.86 12.80
C VAL A 802 43.22 11.52 12.25
N SER A 803 44.20 10.70 11.82
CA SER A 803 45.44 11.22 11.24
C SER A 803 45.23 11.73 9.80
N THR A 804 45.85 12.86 9.47
CA THR A 804 45.88 13.42 8.10
C THR A 804 47.03 12.87 7.24
N ASP A 805 48.03 12.28 7.87
CA ASP A 805 49.15 11.55 7.26
C ASP A 805 49.47 10.29 8.10
N PHE A 806 48.69 9.25 7.82
CA PHE A 806 48.76 7.98 8.54
C PHE A 806 50.15 7.34 8.49
N LYS A 807 50.85 7.45 7.36
CA LYS A 807 52.17 6.83 7.16
C LYS A 807 53.23 7.51 8.04
N ALA A 808 53.23 8.84 8.08
CA ALA A 808 54.18 9.60 8.90
C ALA A 808 53.97 9.34 10.40
N ASP A 809 52.71 9.29 10.85
CA ASP A 809 52.39 9.00 12.25
C ASP A 809 52.75 7.55 12.63
N LEU A 810 52.59 6.60 11.70
CA LEU A 810 53.02 5.22 11.90
C LEU A 810 54.53 5.11 12.09
N GLU A 811 55.34 5.81 11.28
CA GLU A 811 56.80 5.84 11.40
C GLU A 811 57.28 6.39 12.76
N LYS A 812 56.67 7.49 13.23
CA LYS A 812 56.98 8.08 14.56
C LYS A 812 56.65 7.11 15.71
N SER A 813 55.62 6.30 15.53
CA SER A 813 55.18 5.30 16.52
C SER A 813 55.94 3.98 16.46
N TRP A 814 56.80 3.78 15.46
CA TRP A 814 57.49 2.52 15.25
C TRP A 814 58.68 2.36 16.20
N LYS A 815 58.68 1.25 16.96
CA LYS A 815 59.71 0.92 17.96
C LYS A 815 61.11 0.72 17.36
N GLY A 816 61.20 0.30 16.10
CA GLY A 816 62.43 -0.17 15.46
C GLY A 816 62.63 -1.68 15.55
N THR A 817 63.70 -2.17 14.94
CA THR A 817 64.10 -3.59 14.91
C THR A 817 64.59 -4.07 16.28
N ARG A 818 64.54 -5.38 16.55
CA ARG A 818 64.79 -5.97 17.87
C ARG A 818 66.16 -5.58 18.44
N GLY A 819 66.18 -4.71 19.45
CA GLY A 819 67.39 -4.26 20.16
C GLY A 819 67.63 -2.75 20.09
N GLU A 820 67.10 -2.11 19.05
CA GLU A 820 67.15 -0.65 18.89
C GLU A 820 65.80 -0.03 19.31
N LYS A 821 65.85 1.11 20.00
CA LYS A 821 64.66 1.92 20.28
C LYS A 821 64.87 3.27 19.62
N ARG A 822 64.01 3.60 18.65
CA ARG A 822 64.07 4.90 17.95
C ARG A 822 63.83 6.06 18.93
N PRO A 823 64.52 7.21 18.76
CA PRO A 823 64.33 8.39 19.61
C PRO A 823 62.87 8.87 19.68
N ASP A 824 62.16 8.86 18.54
CA ASP A 824 60.75 9.24 18.46
C ASP A 824 59.87 8.29 19.26
N TYR A 825 60.14 6.98 19.21
CA TYR A 825 59.42 6.00 20.02
C TYR A 825 59.65 6.20 21.52
N ILE A 826 60.87 6.54 21.94
CA ILE A 826 61.22 6.75 23.36
C ILE A 826 60.56 8.01 23.90
N SER A 827 60.66 9.12 23.16
CA SER A 827 60.08 10.41 23.51
C SER A 827 58.55 10.46 23.37
N GLY A 828 57.96 9.48 22.67
CA GLY A 828 56.54 9.44 22.36
C GLY A 828 56.17 10.14 21.04
N GLY A 829 57.12 10.83 20.40
CA GLY A 829 56.96 11.37 19.04
C GLY A 829 55.82 12.39 18.88
N GLY A 830 55.36 13.00 19.97
CA GLY A 830 54.15 13.85 20.03
C GLY A 830 52.83 13.08 19.90
N ILE A 831 52.90 11.75 19.77
CA ILE A 831 51.75 10.86 19.57
C ILE A 831 51.43 10.09 20.84
N ALA A 832 52.40 9.70 21.66
CA ALA A 832 52.08 8.97 22.88
C ALA A 832 51.39 9.88 23.90
N LYS A 833 50.39 9.35 24.62
CA LYS A 833 49.77 9.95 25.80
C LYS A 833 49.65 8.90 26.91
N ASP A 834 49.68 9.34 28.15
CA ASP A 834 49.43 8.46 29.30
C ASP A 834 48.00 8.65 29.77
N TYR A 835 47.22 7.57 29.84
CA TYR A 835 45.90 7.56 30.45
C TYR A 835 45.98 6.92 31.83
N ILE A 836 45.66 7.70 32.87
CA ILE A 836 45.62 7.23 34.25
C ILE A 836 44.24 6.63 34.51
N LEU A 837 44.20 5.35 34.90
CA LEU A 837 42.95 4.65 35.20
C LEU A 837 42.21 5.33 36.38
N PRO A 838 40.87 5.30 36.38
CA PRO A 838 40.10 5.77 37.53
C PRO A 838 40.36 4.89 38.76
N ASP A 839 40.56 5.51 39.92
CA ASP A 839 40.53 4.85 41.22
C ASP A 839 39.16 5.13 41.84
N PHE A 840 38.18 4.24 41.67
CA PHE A 840 36.78 4.48 42.05
C PHE A 840 36.52 4.86 43.53
N HIS A 841 37.58 4.93 44.35
CA HIS A 841 37.64 5.56 45.67
C HIS A 841 37.78 7.09 45.65
N ALA A 842 38.65 7.67 44.81
CA ALA A 842 38.89 9.11 44.75
C ALA A 842 38.37 9.74 43.45
N ARG A 843 38.44 9.03 42.32
CA ARG A 843 38.08 9.56 41.00
C ARG A 843 37.33 8.53 40.15
N SER A 844 36.13 8.90 39.69
CA SER A 844 35.27 8.04 38.86
C SER A 844 35.63 8.03 37.36
N LYS A 845 36.46 8.97 36.90
CA LYS A 845 36.90 9.10 35.50
C LYS A 845 38.41 8.99 35.37
N GLY A 846 38.92 8.54 34.24
CA GLY A 846 40.35 8.57 33.98
C GLY A 846 40.85 9.96 33.60
N ILE A 847 42.17 10.14 33.60
CA ILE A 847 42.81 11.39 33.20
C ILE A 847 43.80 11.13 32.08
N LEU A 848 43.65 11.86 30.97
CA LEU A 848 44.63 11.88 29.89
C LEU A 848 45.72 12.91 30.18
N CYS A 849 46.98 12.45 30.17
CA CYS A 849 48.17 13.25 30.46
C CYS A 849 49.15 13.19 29.28
N GLU A 850 50.08 14.15 29.24
CA GLU A 850 51.27 14.05 28.39
C GLU A 850 52.06 12.79 28.74
N TYR A 851 52.63 12.15 27.72
CA TYR A 851 53.39 10.92 27.90
C TYR A 851 54.73 11.20 28.62
N ASP A 852 54.97 10.48 29.71
CA ASP A 852 56.21 10.55 30.47
C ASP A 852 57.04 9.26 30.29
N PRO A 853 58.17 9.30 29.55
CA PRO A 853 59.06 8.14 29.39
C PRO A 853 59.55 7.56 30.72
N ALA A 854 59.64 8.36 31.79
CA ALA A 854 60.12 7.91 33.10
C ALA A 854 59.12 7.00 33.82
N ARG A 855 57.81 7.18 33.61
CA ARG A 855 56.73 6.33 34.18
C ARG A 855 56.81 4.88 33.70
N HIS A 856 57.25 4.69 32.46
CA HIS A 856 57.33 3.37 31.81
C HIS A 856 58.73 2.74 31.88
N SER A 857 59.66 3.32 32.66
CA SER A 857 61.00 2.78 32.86
C SER A 857 61.02 1.62 33.87
N LYS A 858 61.82 0.58 33.60
CA LYS A 858 61.97 -0.58 34.51
C LYS A 858 62.43 -0.20 35.92
N ALA A 859 63.16 0.92 36.06
CA ALA A 859 63.70 1.40 37.33
C ALA A 859 62.62 1.95 38.28
N ARG A 860 61.53 2.52 37.75
CA ARG A 860 60.45 3.12 38.57
C ARG A 860 59.38 2.10 38.97
N LYS A 861 59.16 1.04 38.16
CA LYS A 861 58.27 -0.09 38.48
C LYS A 861 58.66 -0.87 39.75
N ALA A 862 59.91 -0.76 40.19
CA ALA A 862 60.43 -1.42 41.39
C ALA A 862 60.42 -0.52 42.66
N ALA A 863 60.14 0.78 42.52
CA ALA A 863 60.35 1.77 43.58
C ALA A 863 59.11 2.59 44.00
N ALA A 864 57.96 2.43 43.32
CA ALA A 864 56.75 3.21 43.63
C ALA A 864 55.76 2.39 44.47
N GLN A 865 55.48 2.88 45.69
CA GLN A 865 54.57 2.31 46.69
C GLN A 865 53.22 3.05 46.79
N THR A 866 52.91 3.94 45.83
CA THR A 866 51.66 4.71 45.79
C THR A 866 51.10 4.63 44.37
N GLU A 867 49.95 3.95 44.27
CA GLU A 867 49.35 3.35 43.09
C GLU A 867 48.55 4.36 42.26
N GLU A 868 48.98 4.62 41.02
CA GLU A 868 48.11 5.06 39.94
C GLU A 868 48.49 4.27 38.69
N ASP A 869 47.64 3.34 38.26
CA ASP A 869 47.91 2.52 37.07
C ASP A 869 47.75 3.37 35.79
N ALA A 870 48.87 3.63 35.12
CA ALA A 870 48.93 4.44 33.91
C ALA A 870 49.20 3.61 32.64
N LEU A 871 48.43 3.88 31.59
CA LEU A 871 48.46 3.22 30.30
C LEU A 871 49.04 4.14 29.22
N ALA A 872 50.12 3.72 28.56
CA ALA A 872 50.68 4.47 27.43
C ALA A 872 49.94 4.17 26.13
N LEU A 873 49.06 5.07 25.70
CA LEU A 873 48.39 5.02 24.40
C LEU A 873 49.30 5.64 23.34
N ARG A 874 49.60 4.89 22.27
CA ARG A 874 50.52 5.26 21.18
C ARG A 874 49.80 5.24 19.84
N ASN A 875 50.11 4.28 18.97
CA ASN A 875 49.53 4.23 17.63
C ASN A 875 48.05 3.88 17.62
N GLU A 876 47.55 3.24 18.67
CA GLU A 876 46.13 2.93 18.86
C GLU A 876 45.26 4.20 18.77
N ARG A 877 45.82 5.37 19.14
CA ARG A 877 45.15 6.67 19.09
C ARG A 877 44.67 7.05 17.69
N PHE A 878 45.41 6.67 16.64
CA PHE A 878 45.05 6.99 15.25
C PHE A 878 44.76 5.76 14.39
N THR A 879 45.28 4.58 14.73
CA THR A 879 44.97 3.33 14.02
C THR A 879 43.56 2.83 14.31
N VAL A 880 42.99 3.16 15.47
CA VAL A 880 41.60 2.78 15.78
C VAL A 880 40.62 3.58 14.90
N PRO A 881 40.62 4.94 14.88
CA PRO A 881 39.75 5.69 13.98
C PRO A 881 40.01 5.46 12.49
N GLU A 882 41.22 5.04 12.10
CA GLU A 882 41.53 4.69 10.69
C GLU A 882 40.61 3.58 10.16
N LEU A 883 40.01 2.74 11.01
CA LEU A 883 39.05 1.72 10.56
C LEU A 883 37.79 2.29 9.88
N ILE A 884 37.49 3.58 10.03
CA ILE A 884 36.44 4.26 9.26
C ILE A 884 36.87 4.47 7.79
N PHE A 885 38.16 4.69 7.57
CA PHE A 885 38.75 4.98 6.25
C PHE A 885 39.33 3.71 5.58
N SER A 886 39.83 2.77 6.38
CA SER A 886 40.41 1.50 5.93
C SER A 886 39.91 0.31 6.77
N PRO A 887 38.63 -0.10 6.64
CA PRO A 887 38.05 -1.20 7.44
C PRO A 887 38.73 -2.55 7.22
N SER A 888 39.29 -2.76 6.03
CA SER A 888 39.97 -4.00 5.62
C SER A 888 41.14 -4.37 6.52
N ASP A 889 41.78 -3.38 7.17
CA ASP A 889 42.91 -3.58 8.08
C ASP A 889 42.51 -4.35 9.36
N ALA A 890 41.24 -4.28 9.75
CA ALA A 890 40.67 -5.09 10.83
C ALA A 890 39.98 -6.38 10.34
N GLY A 891 40.11 -6.71 9.06
CA GLY A 891 39.44 -7.86 8.44
C GLY A 891 37.96 -7.63 8.12
N ILE A 892 37.49 -6.38 8.17
CA ILE A 892 36.13 -6.01 7.77
C ILE A 892 36.13 -5.81 6.25
N ARG A 893 35.40 -6.66 5.53
CA ARG A 893 35.36 -6.66 4.06
C ARG A 893 34.38 -5.60 3.52
N GLN A 894 34.64 -4.33 3.84
CA GLN A 894 33.89 -3.18 3.33
C GLN A 894 34.87 -2.09 2.85
N PRO A 895 34.48 -1.31 1.84
CA PRO A 895 35.26 -0.14 1.42
C PRO A 895 35.27 0.95 2.49
N GLY A 896 36.23 1.86 2.41
CA GLY A 896 36.35 3.01 3.30
C GLY A 896 35.23 4.03 3.11
N LEU A 897 35.10 4.96 4.06
CA LEU A 897 34.08 6.00 4.00
C LEU A 897 34.11 6.84 2.71
N ALA A 898 35.31 7.21 2.22
CA ALA A 898 35.43 8.00 1.00
C ALA A 898 35.03 7.22 -0.27
N ASP A 899 35.37 5.93 -0.33
CA ASP A 899 34.96 5.06 -1.43
C ASP A 899 33.45 4.82 -1.43
N LEU A 900 32.84 4.66 -0.25
CA LEU A 900 31.38 4.55 -0.12
C LEU A 900 30.64 5.82 -0.55
N ILE A 901 31.22 7.01 -0.32
CA ILE A 901 30.68 8.26 -0.85
C ILE A 901 30.71 8.26 -2.38
N GLN A 902 31.81 7.80 -2.98
CA GLN A 902 31.89 7.67 -4.44
C GLN A 902 30.86 6.68 -4.98
N GLU A 903 30.69 5.53 -4.33
CA GLU A 903 29.64 4.56 -4.68
C GLU A 903 28.23 5.14 -4.55
N SER A 904 27.99 5.97 -3.52
CA SER A 904 26.73 6.69 -3.35
C SER A 904 26.48 7.68 -4.51
N LEU A 905 27.51 8.45 -4.90
CA LEU A 905 27.43 9.39 -6.02
C LEU A 905 27.18 8.69 -7.36
N ASN A 906 27.77 7.52 -7.58
CA ASN A 906 27.60 6.76 -8.82
C ASN A 906 26.15 6.30 -9.07
N GLU A 907 25.32 6.20 -8.03
CA GLU A 907 23.87 5.94 -8.14
C GLU A 907 23.04 7.20 -8.43
N LEU A 908 23.64 8.39 -8.28
CA LEU A 908 22.97 9.65 -8.49
C LEU A 908 23.17 10.14 -9.93
N PRO A 909 22.15 10.78 -10.54
CA PRO A 909 22.33 11.52 -11.79
C PRO A 909 23.49 12.50 -11.68
N ILE A 910 24.34 12.55 -12.70
CA ILE A 910 25.57 13.36 -12.70
C ILE A 910 25.31 14.85 -12.41
N GLY A 911 24.14 15.36 -12.81
CA GLY A 911 23.72 16.75 -12.54
C GLY A 911 23.53 17.07 -11.05
N LEU A 912 23.36 16.08 -10.18
CA LEU A 912 23.23 16.28 -8.73
C LEU A 912 24.60 16.30 -8.01
N TRP A 913 25.67 15.83 -8.65
CA TRP A 913 26.97 15.68 -8.01
C TRP A 913 27.54 16.99 -7.46
N PRO A 914 27.55 18.11 -8.22
CA PRO A 914 28.09 19.36 -7.70
C PRO A 914 27.35 19.84 -6.44
N SER A 915 26.02 19.72 -6.43
CA SER A 915 25.19 20.14 -5.28
C SER A 915 25.38 19.23 -4.06
N MET A 916 25.52 17.92 -4.24
CA MET A 916 25.75 16.98 -3.14
C MET A 916 27.15 17.15 -2.54
N LEU A 917 28.17 17.27 -3.39
CA LEU A 917 29.57 17.45 -2.98
C LEU A 917 29.84 18.80 -2.32
N ALA A 918 29.13 19.85 -2.74
CA ALA A 918 29.23 21.17 -2.12
C ALA A 918 28.52 21.26 -0.76
N ASN A 919 27.75 20.25 -0.38
CA ASN A 919 26.92 20.24 0.84
C ASN A 919 27.03 18.91 1.60
N ILE A 920 28.26 18.44 1.89
CA ILE A 920 28.49 17.26 2.73
C ILE A 920 28.50 17.67 4.21
N VAL A 921 27.53 17.17 4.98
CA VAL A 921 27.41 17.45 6.42
C VAL A 921 27.65 16.17 7.22
N VAL A 922 28.61 16.21 8.13
CA VAL A 922 28.95 15.08 9.00
C VAL A 922 28.32 15.28 10.38
N VAL A 923 27.50 14.32 10.80
CA VAL A 923 26.84 14.28 12.11
C VAL A 923 27.18 12.98 12.85
N GLY A 924 26.76 12.87 14.12
CA GLY A 924 27.02 11.71 14.96
C GLY A 924 28.26 11.86 15.84
N GLY A 925 28.46 10.89 16.74
CA GLY A 925 29.49 10.95 17.77
C GLY A 925 30.93 10.86 17.25
N ASN A 926 31.18 10.06 16.20
CA ASN A 926 32.54 9.93 15.66
C ASN A 926 32.99 11.17 14.87
N ALA A 927 32.06 12.04 14.49
CA ALA A 927 32.39 13.34 13.91
C ALA A 927 33.21 14.21 14.88
N LEU A 928 33.25 13.87 16.18
CA LEU A 928 34.04 14.56 17.20
C LEU A 928 35.54 14.27 17.14
N PHE A 929 36.00 13.25 16.42
CA PHE A 929 37.44 13.02 16.28
C PHE A 929 38.14 14.19 15.58
N ASP A 930 39.21 14.67 16.20
CA ASP A 930 40.07 15.67 15.59
C ASP A 930 40.64 15.15 14.26
N GLY A 931 40.64 15.99 13.23
CA GLY A 931 41.12 15.63 11.89
C GLY A 931 40.11 14.89 11.00
N PHE A 932 38.93 14.49 11.51
CA PHE A 932 37.95 13.71 10.74
C PHE A 932 37.50 14.44 9.48
N ILE A 933 37.09 15.71 9.62
CA ILE A 933 36.58 16.53 8.52
C ILE A 933 37.66 16.79 7.48
N GLN A 934 38.87 17.16 7.93
CA GLN A 934 40.01 17.44 7.06
C GLN A 934 40.44 16.20 6.28
N ARG A 935 40.52 15.04 6.94
CA ARG A 935 40.87 13.76 6.30
C ARG A 935 39.83 13.36 5.27
N LEU A 936 38.54 13.42 5.62
CA LEU A 936 37.45 13.06 4.73
C LEU A 936 37.42 13.95 3.48
N GLN A 937 37.52 15.26 3.66
CA GLN A 937 37.56 16.20 2.53
C GLN A 937 38.74 15.91 1.60
N LYS A 938 39.93 15.68 2.16
CA LYS A 938 41.14 15.33 1.38
C LYS A 938 40.93 14.09 0.54
N GLU A 939 40.28 13.05 1.09
CA GLU A 939 40.06 11.80 0.38
C GLU A 939 38.94 11.85 -0.66
N VAL A 940 37.86 12.60 -0.41
CA VAL A 940 36.76 12.75 -1.37
C VAL A 940 37.21 13.56 -2.58
N VAL A 941 37.98 14.65 -2.37
CA VAL A 941 38.55 15.46 -3.48
C VAL A 941 39.40 14.62 -4.43
N GLN A 942 40.09 13.59 -3.93
CA GLN A 942 40.93 12.72 -4.76
C GLN A 942 40.14 11.70 -5.62
N ARG A 943 38.83 11.58 -5.40
CA ARG A 943 37.98 10.55 -6.02
C ARG A 943 36.95 11.12 -7.00
N VAL A 944 36.66 12.41 -6.90
CA VAL A 944 35.65 13.10 -7.70
C VAL A 944 36.31 13.96 -8.79
N PRO A 945 35.57 14.31 -9.85
CA PRO A 945 36.06 15.23 -10.89
C PRO A 945 36.53 16.60 -10.34
N ASP A 946 37.59 17.15 -10.94
CA ASP A 946 38.22 18.42 -10.53
C ASP A 946 37.30 19.65 -10.66
N ASP A 947 36.23 19.56 -11.47
CA ASP A 947 35.24 20.61 -11.68
C ASP A 947 34.21 20.70 -10.53
N CYS A 948 34.13 19.69 -9.67
CA CYS A 948 33.23 19.65 -8.54
C CYS A 948 33.86 20.26 -7.28
N VAL A 949 33.19 21.26 -6.69
CA VAL A 949 33.61 21.85 -5.40
C VAL A 949 33.17 20.95 -4.25
N VAL A 950 34.13 20.35 -3.54
CA VAL A 950 33.88 19.53 -2.35
C VAL A 950 33.95 20.37 -1.09
N ARG A 951 32.86 20.40 -0.31
CA ARG A 951 32.83 21.04 1.02
C ARG A 951 32.31 20.03 2.03
N VAL A 952 33.13 19.73 3.03
CA VAL A 952 32.75 18.89 4.16
C VAL A 952 32.72 19.74 5.41
N ALA A 953 31.61 19.74 6.14
CA ALA A 953 31.48 20.48 7.38
C ALA A 953 30.76 19.66 8.46
N ARG A 954 30.96 20.11 9.70
CA ARG A 954 30.34 19.55 10.90
C ARG A 954 29.61 20.68 11.62
N PRO A 955 28.36 20.48 12.07
CA PRO A 955 27.67 21.47 12.89
C PRO A 955 28.38 21.66 14.24
N ALA A 956 28.07 22.75 14.94
CA ALA A 956 28.67 23.06 16.24
C ALA A 956 28.47 21.93 17.27
N ASN A 957 27.28 21.33 17.30
CA ASN A 957 26.97 20.14 18.09
C ASN A 957 26.47 19.00 17.19
N PRO A 958 27.35 18.10 16.70
CA PRO A 958 26.97 17.00 15.83
C PRO A 958 26.20 15.88 16.53
N ILE A 959 26.15 15.88 17.87
CA ILE A 959 25.45 14.86 18.67
C ILE A 959 23.93 15.13 18.70
N THR A 960 23.52 16.39 18.75
CA THR A 960 22.10 16.79 18.88
C THR A 960 21.51 17.38 17.59
N ASN A 961 22.31 17.54 16.54
CA ASN A 961 21.87 18.19 15.28
C ASN A 961 20.68 17.47 14.63
N THR A 962 20.74 16.14 14.55
CA THR A 962 19.65 15.30 14.02
C THR A 962 18.36 15.49 14.81
N TRP A 963 18.45 15.52 16.15
CA TRP A 963 17.31 15.74 17.03
C TRP A 963 16.68 17.13 16.82
N TYR A 964 17.48 18.20 16.75
CA TYR A 964 16.96 19.53 16.48
C TYR A 964 16.29 19.59 15.11
N GLY A 965 16.77 18.82 14.13
CA GLY A 965 16.13 18.66 12.83
C GLY A 965 14.71 18.09 12.96
N GLY A 966 14.54 17.05 13.79
CA GLY A 966 13.23 16.48 14.11
C GLY A 966 12.33 17.46 14.85
N ALA A 967 12.89 18.28 15.75
CA ALA A 967 12.16 19.34 16.44
C ALA A 967 11.70 20.47 15.51
N ASN A 968 12.53 20.85 14.53
CA ASN A 968 12.14 21.81 13.49
C ASN A 968 11.05 21.22 12.58
N LEU A 969 11.15 19.93 12.22
CA LEU A 969 10.09 19.22 11.49
C LEU A 969 8.78 19.20 12.28
N ALA A 970 8.81 19.02 13.60
CA ALA A 970 7.61 19.05 14.45
C ALA A 970 6.83 20.36 14.36
N ASN A 971 7.53 21.49 14.13
CA ASN A 971 6.92 22.82 13.94
C ASN A 971 6.59 23.13 12.48
N HIS A 972 7.04 22.31 11.53
CA HIS A 972 6.83 22.53 10.12
C HIS A 972 5.40 22.12 9.72
N ALA A 973 4.78 22.85 8.77
CA ALA A 973 3.44 22.52 8.26
C ALA A 973 3.33 21.10 7.66
N HIS A 974 4.47 20.50 7.36
CA HIS A 974 4.59 19.17 6.77
C HIS A 974 4.22 18.05 7.74
N ILE A 975 4.46 18.21 9.04
CA ILE A 975 4.30 17.11 10.00
C ILE A 975 2.90 16.49 9.98
N ASN A 976 1.85 17.28 9.77
CA ASN A 976 0.47 16.79 9.77
C ASN A 976 0.16 15.89 8.55
N LYS A 977 0.93 16.00 7.45
CA LYS A 977 0.78 15.11 6.29
C LYS A 977 1.56 13.81 6.46
N LEU A 978 2.67 13.84 7.21
CA LEU A 978 3.55 12.70 7.43
C LEU A 978 3.10 11.81 8.59
N ALA A 979 2.58 12.43 9.64
CA ALA A 979 2.21 11.71 10.85
C ALA A 979 0.93 10.88 10.65
N VAL A 980 0.88 9.77 11.39
CA VAL A 980 -0.27 8.87 11.51
C VAL A 980 -0.93 9.11 12.86
N THR A 981 -2.25 9.13 12.92
CA THR A 981 -3.00 9.17 14.18
C THR A 981 -3.29 7.76 14.70
N LYS A 982 -3.52 7.60 16.01
CA LYS A 982 -3.89 6.29 16.57
C LYS A 982 -5.12 5.69 15.89
N GLN A 983 -6.11 6.52 15.60
CA GLN A 983 -7.30 6.10 14.88
C GLN A 983 -6.97 5.60 13.47
N GLU A 984 -6.12 6.31 12.72
CA GLU A 984 -5.67 5.85 11.40
C GLU A 984 -4.94 4.50 11.48
N TYR A 985 -4.15 4.27 12.53
CA TYR A 985 -3.50 2.97 12.77
C TYR A 985 -4.51 1.86 13.08
N GLU A 986 -5.46 2.11 13.98
CA GLU A 986 -6.51 1.14 14.34
C GLU A 986 -7.42 0.80 13.16
N GLU A 987 -7.64 1.75 12.24
CA GLU A 987 -8.48 1.55 11.06
C GLU A 987 -7.78 0.86 9.90
N ASN A 988 -6.49 1.15 9.66
CA ASN A 988 -5.77 0.70 8.47
C ASN A 988 -4.67 -0.35 8.76
N GLY A 989 -4.33 -0.56 10.03
CA GLY A 989 -3.31 -1.51 10.49
C GLY A 989 -1.86 -1.09 10.19
N ALA A 990 -0.92 -1.91 10.69
CA ALA A 990 0.52 -1.64 10.62
C ALA A 990 1.07 -1.61 9.17
N ALA A 991 0.53 -2.43 8.26
CA ALA A 991 0.98 -2.48 6.87
C ALA A 991 0.73 -1.15 6.12
N TRP A 992 -0.41 -0.51 6.37
CA TRP A 992 -0.70 0.81 5.81
C TRP A 992 0.22 1.89 6.39
N VAL A 993 0.49 1.85 7.69
CA VAL A 993 1.43 2.77 8.35
C VAL A 993 2.83 2.66 7.76
N ALA A 994 3.32 1.44 7.53
CA ALA A 994 4.60 1.20 6.88
C ALA A 994 4.66 1.83 5.47
N ARG A 995 3.59 1.71 4.67
CA ARG A 995 3.49 2.36 3.35
C ARG A 995 3.45 3.88 3.46
N LYS A 996 2.69 4.44 4.40
CA LYS A 996 2.57 5.89 4.61
C LYS A 996 3.91 6.52 5.01
N PHE A 997 4.68 5.87 5.89
CA PHE A 997 6.02 6.34 6.26
C PHE A 997 7.04 6.15 5.13
N SER A 998 6.89 5.10 4.30
CA SER A 998 7.76 4.87 3.14
C SER A 998 7.56 5.88 2.00
N ALA A 999 6.32 6.35 1.78
CA ALA A 999 5.98 7.28 0.70
C ALA A 999 6.59 8.69 0.87
N GLY A 1000 6.78 9.14 2.11
CA GLY A 1000 7.33 10.47 2.41
C GLY A 1000 6.45 11.62 1.92
N PHE A 1001 7.03 12.82 1.76
CA PHE A 1001 6.29 14.00 1.31
C PHE A 1001 5.99 13.92 -0.19
N GLY A 1002 4.74 14.02 -0.64
CA GLY A 1002 4.38 14.27 -2.06
C GLY A 1002 3.97 13.05 -2.91
N ALA A 1003 3.35 12.06 -2.29
CA ALA A 1003 2.43 11.13 -2.97
C ALA A 1003 0.99 11.67 -2.90
#